data_AF-A0A537C4E9-F1
#
_entry.id   AF-A0A537C4E9-F1
#
_cell.length_a   1.000
_cell.length_b   1.000
_cell.length_c   1.000
_cell.angle_alpha   90.00
_cell.angle_beta   90.00
_cell.angle_gamma   90.00
#
_symmetry.space_group_name_H-M   'P 1'
#
loop_
_entity.id
_entity.type
_entity.pdbx_description
1 polymer ?
#
loop_
_entity_poly.entity_id
_entity_poly.type
_entity_poly.pdbx_seq_one_letter_code
_entity_poly.pdbx_strand_id
1 'polypeptide(L)'
;STQLRHGNLIMVTSAVPGEGKTFCAVNLAMSISMEQDRTVLLVDADVARPSLPRTFAIADSPGLLDVLNDRSVDLGQVLHRTNVEKLTFVSSGSQHARATEMLASDAMADVLNELAARYSDRIVVFDSPPLLVTPDARVLASRVGQIVFIVDAERTLQGDVKRIARADSLRFVPSVAVAQTYSDNVALLPGELARSGWVTGISPGIRADLAGARVKGFLDYRLAETFYSTESRLNVRQNFLDSFAKVEAVDQLLFVDARAAISQQNKSPFGAAVTPDLSTPSANRVETAVYQVAPTLRGQLSDNASYQLRLDETNVRADNVSLPGTRTTEWAGKIGNASSSAKVGWAVDASDLRLRNEAVGTLEDSRIRGSLVYAFDPEFHVSGFAGHESTDFAGPPRRGTNTPGVGLEWSPGVRTHLAAVREKRFFGDGHNVVFSHRTPLTAWRLTSTKDAAVLPTQLTASSSSSIQALMSDLLTSAIPDPEARAQAVRRRLEETGIPGISALNSNFATARPFILRNDVASFALLGAIHTITLSVIRREQRGFGVSLAGEGSSVQDDFRQRGFSANLARRLSPLSTVTLAATSLQTDDLTITTRQTRQHFYSASLATRLSPRTSAALGVRHAEFDSSIPLESYRENAIFASLSIRRYPSHVRSVLRIHRKAVPAQSGSAVLLRQPAAPARDVVCRIRAASRRGIHRHHRGGRGREDDAGSQSPRQPGFAAGDRRQSRQHATRCGRYAAHGRSRLWNPDEGACQVGAAPFARGLARLACQPGQEMPADRRRGAEPGGAGR
;
A
#
# COMPACT_ATOMS: atom_id res chain seq x y z
N SER A 1 -20.01 -24.29 7.81
CA SER A 1 -18.88 -24.53 6.89
C SER A 1 -19.41 -24.45 5.47
N THR A 2 -18.87 -23.55 4.63
CA THR A 2 -19.28 -23.44 3.22
C THR A 2 -18.48 -24.43 2.39
N GLN A 3 -19.16 -25.38 1.73
CA GLN A 3 -18.53 -26.31 0.79
C GLN A 3 -17.98 -25.54 -0.42
N LEU A 4 -16.76 -25.88 -0.86
CA LEU A 4 -16.16 -25.33 -2.08
C LEU A 4 -16.89 -25.91 -3.30
N ARG A 5 -17.42 -25.05 -4.17
CA ARG A 5 -17.97 -25.45 -5.47
C ARG A 5 -16.85 -26.12 -6.28
N HIS A 6 -17.13 -27.29 -6.86
CA HIS A 6 -16.16 -28.08 -7.62
C HIS A 6 -14.88 -28.45 -6.85
N GLY A 7 -14.99 -28.68 -5.53
CA GLY A 7 -13.82 -28.96 -4.68
C GLY A 7 -12.97 -30.17 -5.10
N ASN A 8 -13.48 -31.09 -5.92
CA ASN A 8 -12.72 -32.22 -6.46
C ASN A 8 -12.00 -31.94 -7.79
N LEU A 9 -12.17 -30.74 -8.38
CA LEU A 9 -11.43 -30.28 -9.55
C LEU A 9 -10.20 -29.48 -9.11
N ILE A 10 -9.01 -29.98 -9.43
CA ILE A 10 -7.72 -29.39 -9.06
C ILE A 10 -6.96 -29.02 -10.33
N MET A 11 -6.63 -27.74 -10.49
CA MET A 11 -5.78 -27.27 -11.58
C MET A 11 -4.34 -27.16 -11.09
N VAL A 12 -3.38 -27.67 -11.87
CA VAL A 12 -1.94 -27.50 -11.64
C VAL A 12 -1.40 -26.53 -12.68
N THR A 13 -0.78 -25.45 -12.23
CA THR A 13 -0.27 -24.39 -13.11
C THR A 13 0.96 -23.72 -12.52
N SER A 14 1.56 -22.80 -13.26
CA SER A 14 2.81 -22.13 -12.90
C SER A 14 2.84 -20.69 -13.43
N ALA A 15 3.87 -19.90 -13.09
CA ALA A 15 4.03 -18.53 -13.57
C ALA A 15 4.48 -18.51 -15.04
N VAL A 16 5.52 -19.29 -15.33
CA VAL A 16 6.25 -19.29 -16.61
C VAL A 16 6.50 -20.73 -17.09
N PRO A 17 6.85 -20.94 -18.37
CA PRO A 17 7.09 -22.28 -18.89
C PRO A 17 8.34 -22.90 -18.25
N GLY A 18 8.34 -24.23 -18.08
CA GLY A 18 9.51 -24.98 -17.61
C GLY A 18 9.61 -25.20 -16.09
N GLU A 19 8.64 -24.73 -15.29
CA GLU A 19 8.68 -24.86 -13.82
C GLU A 19 8.26 -26.26 -13.28
N GLY A 20 8.13 -27.27 -14.16
CA GLY A 20 7.81 -28.64 -13.73
C GLY A 20 6.33 -28.93 -13.47
N LYS A 21 5.41 -28.07 -13.94
CA LYS A 21 3.94 -28.21 -13.78
C LYS A 21 3.40 -29.61 -14.15
N THR A 22 3.72 -30.11 -15.34
CA THR A 22 3.29 -31.43 -15.85
C THR A 22 3.84 -32.56 -15.00
N PHE A 23 5.12 -32.50 -14.64
CA PHE A 23 5.75 -33.48 -13.75
C PHE A 23 5.04 -33.54 -12.40
N CYS A 24 4.74 -32.38 -11.79
CA CYS A 24 4.00 -32.31 -10.54
C CYS A 24 2.55 -32.82 -10.69
N ALA A 25 1.87 -32.48 -11.79
CA ALA A 25 0.50 -32.93 -12.04
C ALA A 25 0.39 -34.45 -12.16
N VAL A 26 1.29 -35.09 -12.92
CA VAL A 26 1.34 -36.55 -13.09
C VAL A 26 1.66 -37.24 -11.76
N ASN A 27 2.67 -36.77 -11.03
CA ASN A 27 3.04 -37.36 -9.74
C ASN A 27 1.96 -37.17 -8.67
N LEU A 28 1.28 -36.02 -8.66
CA LEU A 28 0.13 -35.79 -7.79
C LEU A 28 -1.00 -36.78 -8.11
N ALA A 29 -1.32 -36.94 -9.41
CA ALA A 29 -2.35 -37.87 -9.85
C ALA A 29 -2.01 -39.34 -9.47
N MET A 30 -0.76 -39.76 -9.67
CA MET A 30 -0.30 -41.09 -9.25
C MET A 30 -0.39 -41.27 -7.73
N SER A 31 0.08 -40.29 -6.95
CA SER A 31 0.02 -40.35 -5.48
C SER A 31 -1.41 -40.47 -4.96
N ILE A 32 -2.36 -39.74 -5.55
CA ILE A 32 -3.77 -39.82 -5.15
C ILE A 32 -4.37 -41.16 -5.59
N SER A 33 -3.97 -41.71 -6.74
CA SER A 33 -4.48 -43.00 -7.24
C SER A 33 -4.07 -44.20 -6.36
N MET A 34 -3.07 -44.03 -5.48
CA MET A 34 -2.66 -45.05 -4.50
C MET A 34 -3.56 -45.09 -3.26
N GLU A 35 -4.40 -44.07 -3.04
CA GLU A 35 -5.34 -44.07 -1.93
C GLU A 35 -6.45 -45.13 -2.13
N GLN A 36 -6.95 -45.69 -1.03
CA GLN A 36 -7.93 -46.79 -1.09
C GLN A 36 -9.27 -46.34 -1.68
N ASP A 37 -9.76 -45.16 -1.30
CA ASP A 37 -11.12 -44.70 -1.61
C ASP A 37 -11.19 -43.59 -2.66
N ARG A 38 -10.16 -43.45 -3.51
CA ARG A 38 -10.10 -42.38 -4.52
C ARG A 38 -9.74 -42.90 -5.90
N THR A 39 -10.42 -42.37 -6.90
CA THR A 39 -10.04 -42.50 -8.31
C THR A 39 -9.56 -41.16 -8.85
N VAL A 40 -8.71 -41.19 -9.87
CA VAL A 40 -8.11 -39.98 -10.44
C VAL A 40 -8.32 -39.92 -11.94
N LEU A 41 -8.73 -38.75 -12.41
CA LEU A 41 -8.71 -38.38 -13.82
C LEU A 41 -7.67 -37.28 -14.03
N LEU A 42 -6.68 -37.54 -14.88
CA LEU A 42 -5.72 -36.55 -15.34
C LEU A 42 -6.16 -36.01 -16.70
N VAL A 43 -6.32 -34.69 -16.82
CA VAL A 43 -6.74 -34.02 -18.05
C VAL A 43 -5.61 -33.12 -18.55
N ASP A 44 -5.20 -33.28 -19.80
CA ASP A 44 -4.29 -32.34 -20.47
C ASP A 44 -5.09 -31.12 -20.95
N ALA A 45 -5.01 -30.01 -20.22
CA ALA A 45 -5.60 -28.73 -20.58
C ALA A 45 -4.55 -27.73 -21.09
N ASP A 46 -3.30 -28.15 -21.34
CA ASP A 46 -2.29 -27.35 -22.05
C ASP A 46 -2.49 -27.50 -23.56
N VAL A 47 -3.58 -26.90 -24.07
CA VAL A 47 -3.96 -26.94 -25.49
C VAL A 47 -2.94 -26.30 -26.41
N ALA A 48 -2.13 -25.36 -25.89
CA ALA A 48 -1.10 -24.67 -26.66
C ALA A 48 0.14 -25.56 -26.88
N ARG A 49 0.54 -26.34 -25.87
CA ARG A 49 1.70 -27.24 -25.92
C ARG A 49 1.44 -28.54 -25.14
N PRO A 50 0.58 -29.43 -25.68
CA PRO A 50 0.22 -30.66 -24.98
C PRO A 50 1.44 -31.55 -24.83
N SER A 51 1.62 -32.10 -23.63
CA SER A 51 2.83 -32.84 -23.26
C SER A 51 2.53 -34.20 -22.66
N LEU A 52 1.29 -34.43 -22.20
CA LEU A 52 0.88 -35.70 -21.63
C LEU A 52 0.78 -36.83 -22.67
N PRO A 53 0.28 -36.64 -23.91
CA PRO A 53 0.26 -37.70 -24.92
C PRO A 53 1.64 -38.30 -25.20
N ARG A 54 2.68 -37.46 -25.27
CA ARG A 54 4.07 -37.91 -25.42
C ARG A 54 4.58 -38.64 -24.18
N THR A 55 4.20 -38.16 -22.99
CA THR A 55 4.60 -38.76 -21.71
C THR A 55 4.01 -40.17 -21.51
N PHE A 56 2.80 -40.41 -22.03
CA PHE A 56 2.12 -41.70 -21.97
C PHE A 56 2.25 -42.56 -23.24
N ALA A 57 3.11 -42.15 -24.19
CA ALA A 57 3.35 -42.82 -25.47
C ALA A 57 2.06 -43.12 -26.28
N ILE A 58 1.15 -42.15 -26.35
CA ILE A 58 -0.14 -42.24 -27.04
C ILE A 58 -0.04 -41.51 -28.39
N ALA A 59 -0.56 -42.13 -29.46
CA ALA A 59 -0.77 -41.45 -30.74
C ALA A 59 -1.88 -40.39 -30.63
N ASP A 60 -1.94 -39.43 -31.56
CA ASP A 60 -2.98 -38.40 -31.58
C ASP A 60 -4.38 -39.03 -31.45
N SER A 61 -5.03 -38.74 -30.32
CA SER A 61 -6.29 -39.34 -29.90
C SER A 61 -7.29 -38.24 -29.54
N PRO A 62 -8.59 -38.43 -29.84
CA PRO A 62 -9.61 -37.46 -29.49
C PRO A 62 -9.60 -37.15 -27.99
N GLY A 63 -9.79 -35.89 -27.62
CA GLY A 63 -9.63 -35.42 -26.25
C GLY A 63 -10.58 -34.30 -25.87
N LEU A 64 -10.15 -33.48 -24.91
CA LEU A 64 -10.97 -32.42 -24.32
C LEU A 64 -11.53 -31.44 -25.38
N LEU A 65 -10.71 -30.98 -26.32
CA LEU A 65 -11.15 -30.04 -27.35
C LEU A 65 -12.16 -30.66 -28.33
N ASP A 66 -12.06 -31.95 -28.62
CA ASP A 66 -12.98 -32.63 -29.54
C ASP A 66 -14.38 -32.76 -28.94
N VAL A 67 -14.48 -33.05 -27.63
CA VAL A 67 -15.75 -33.04 -26.87
C VAL A 67 -16.38 -31.64 -26.84
N LEU A 68 -15.54 -30.60 -26.77
CA LEU A 68 -16.02 -29.21 -26.79
C LEU A 68 -16.44 -28.74 -28.18
N ASN A 69 -15.86 -29.31 -29.24
CA ASN A 69 -16.15 -28.95 -30.63
C ASN A 69 -17.40 -29.66 -31.17
N ASP A 70 -17.54 -30.96 -30.87
CA ASP A 70 -18.61 -31.81 -31.36
C ASP A 70 -19.36 -32.47 -30.20
N ARG A 71 -20.60 -32.01 -29.98
CA ARG A 71 -21.48 -32.52 -28.90
C ARG A 71 -21.91 -33.97 -29.09
N SER A 72 -21.67 -34.57 -30.26
CA SER A 72 -21.93 -36.01 -30.49
C SER A 72 -20.85 -36.92 -29.88
N VAL A 73 -19.68 -36.35 -29.56
CA VAL A 73 -18.59 -37.06 -28.88
C VAL A 73 -18.84 -37.05 -27.37
N ASP A 74 -19.23 -38.19 -26.81
CA ASP A 74 -19.42 -38.32 -25.36
C ASP A 74 -18.07 -38.31 -24.63
N LEU A 75 -18.04 -37.68 -23.45
CA LEU A 75 -16.85 -37.62 -22.60
C LEU A 75 -16.31 -39.02 -22.26
N GLY A 76 -17.18 -40.05 -22.18
CA GLY A 76 -16.78 -41.43 -21.95
C GLY A 76 -15.92 -42.04 -23.05
N GLN A 77 -16.02 -41.53 -24.29
CA GLN A 77 -15.28 -42.03 -25.45
C GLN A 77 -13.82 -41.56 -25.48
N VAL A 78 -13.52 -40.46 -24.78
CA VAL A 78 -12.16 -39.87 -24.70
C VAL A 78 -11.42 -40.20 -23.41
N LEU A 79 -12.00 -41.08 -22.56
CA LEU A 79 -11.38 -41.57 -21.32
C LEU A 79 -10.43 -42.73 -21.62
N HIS A 80 -9.13 -42.51 -21.48
CA HIS A 80 -8.10 -43.53 -21.68
C HIS A 80 -7.67 -44.15 -20.35
N ARG A 81 -7.74 -45.49 -20.24
CA ARG A 81 -7.26 -46.23 -19.06
C ARG A 81 -5.75 -46.43 -19.12
N THR A 82 -5.07 -46.13 -18.02
CA THR A 82 -3.63 -46.37 -17.89
C THR A 82 -3.33 -47.77 -17.31
N ASN A 83 -2.05 -48.15 -17.22
CA ASN A 83 -1.59 -49.34 -16.50
C ASN A 83 -1.67 -49.19 -14.96
N VAL A 84 -2.03 -48.00 -14.47
CA VAL A 84 -2.34 -47.73 -13.07
C VAL A 84 -3.86 -47.83 -12.89
N GLU A 85 -4.31 -48.80 -12.08
CA GLU A 85 -5.72 -49.24 -12.00
C GLU A 85 -6.73 -48.10 -11.76
N LYS A 86 -6.40 -47.13 -10.89
CA LYS A 86 -7.29 -46.03 -10.50
C LYS A 86 -6.98 -44.70 -11.20
N LEU A 87 -6.12 -44.70 -12.22
CA LEU A 87 -5.72 -43.51 -12.97
C LEU A 87 -6.22 -43.58 -14.41
N THR A 88 -7.07 -42.64 -14.76
CA THR A 88 -7.59 -42.43 -16.13
C THR A 88 -7.03 -41.12 -16.69
N PHE A 89 -6.89 -41.04 -18.01
CA PHE A 89 -6.31 -39.91 -18.72
C PHE A 89 -7.23 -39.40 -19.83
N VAL A 90 -7.25 -38.08 -20.05
CA VAL A 90 -7.87 -37.40 -21.19
C VAL A 90 -6.84 -36.49 -21.82
N SER A 91 -6.63 -36.64 -23.13
CA SER A 91 -5.73 -35.79 -23.90
C SER A 91 -6.35 -34.41 -24.15
N SER A 92 -5.55 -33.45 -24.62
CA SER A 92 -6.07 -32.14 -25.05
C SER A 92 -6.98 -32.26 -26.29
N GLY A 93 -6.82 -33.33 -27.08
CA GLY A 93 -7.50 -33.51 -28.36
C GLY A 93 -6.87 -32.74 -29.51
N SER A 94 -7.60 -32.68 -30.63
CA SER A 94 -7.17 -32.00 -31.85
C SER A 94 -6.96 -30.50 -31.62
N GLN A 95 -5.82 -29.95 -32.06
CA GLN A 95 -5.57 -28.51 -31.97
C GLN A 95 -6.62 -27.72 -32.75
N HIS A 96 -7.15 -26.67 -32.13
CA HIS A 96 -8.17 -25.82 -32.74
C HIS A 96 -7.78 -24.34 -32.62
N ALA A 97 -7.99 -23.56 -33.69
CA ALA A 97 -7.61 -22.14 -33.72
C ALA A 97 -8.36 -21.28 -32.68
N ARG A 98 -9.48 -21.79 -32.15
CA ARG A 98 -10.34 -21.13 -31.15
C ARG A 98 -10.32 -21.80 -29.77
N ALA A 99 -9.22 -22.48 -29.43
CA ALA A 99 -9.13 -23.26 -28.19
C ALA A 99 -9.40 -22.43 -26.93
N THR A 100 -8.90 -21.19 -26.87
CA THR A 100 -9.15 -20.26 -25.77
C THR A 100 -10.64 -19.96 -25.58
N GLU A 101 -11.36 -19.66 -26.65
CA GLU A 101 -12.80 -19.38 -26.61
C GLU A 101 -13.61 -20.62 -26.25
N MET A 102 -13.18 -21.79 -26.70
CA MET A 102 -13.80 -23.07 -26.35
C MET A 102 -13.65 -23.39 -24.86
N LEU A 103 -12.48 -23.15 -24.26
CA LEU A 103 -12.28 -23.26 -22.81
C LEU A 103 -13.08 -22.22 -22.01
N ALA A 104 -13.39 -21.07 -22.61
CA ALA A 104 -14.22 -20.03 -22.02
C ALA A 104 -15.73 -20.28 -22.19
N SER A 105 -16.14 -21.21 -23.03
CA SER A 105 -17.53 -21.44 -23.41
C SER A 105 -18.39 -22.05 -22.30
N ASP A 106 -19.71 -21.98 -22.49
CA ASP A 106 -20.67 -22.69 -21.62
C ASP A 106 -20.56 -24.21 -21.77
N ALA A 107 -20.16 -24.72 -22.94
CA ALA A 107 -19.90 -26.15 -23.14
C ALA A 107 -18.79 -26.67 -22.21
N MET A 108 -17.74 -25.88 -21.99
CA MET A 108 -16.70 -26.23 -21.00
C MET A 108 -17.23 -26.18 -19.56
N ALA A 109 -18.16 -25.26 -19.26
CA ALA A 109 -18.81 -25.24 -17.95
C ALA A 109 -19.63 -26.52 -17.71
N ASP A 110 -20.34 -26.99 -18.73
CA ASP A 110 -21.13 -28.23 -18.69
C ASP A 110 -20.23 -29.44 -18.49
N VAL A 111 -19.14 -29.55 -19.27
CA VAL A 111 -18.14 -30.63 -19.11
C VAL A 111 -17.51 -30.62 -17.71
N LEU A 112 -17.16 -29.46 -17.15
CA LEU A 112 -16.61 -29.37 -15.80
C LEU A 112 -17.63 -29.75 -14.72
N ASN A 113 -18.91 -29.37 -14.90
CA ASN A 113 -19.99 -29.79 -14.01
C ASN A 113 -20.19 -31.31 -14.05
N GLU A 114 -20.18 -31.88 -15.25
CA GLU A 114 -20.27 -33.32 -15.45
C GLU A 114 -19.07 -34.02 -14.78
N LEU A 115 -17.85 -33.60 -15.07
CA LEU A 115 -16.62 -34.16 -14.48
C LEU A 115 -16.61 -34.13 -12.95
N ALA A 116 -17.12 -33.04 -12.35
CA ALA A 116 -17.19 -32.91 -10.91
C ALA A 116 -18.26 -33.79 -10.26
N ALA A 117 -19.39 -34.02 -10.95
CA ALA A 117 -20.55 -34.71 -10.40
C ALA A 117 -20.62 -36.21 -10.76
N ARG A 118 -19.99 -36.63 -11.88
CA ARG A 118 -20.14 -37.98 -12.45
C ARG A 118 -19.69 -39.10 -11.51
N TYR A 119 -18.68 -38.85 -10.67
CA TYR A 119 -18.16 -39.82 -9.69
C TYR A 119 -17.78 -39.13 -8.38
N SER A 120 -18.42 -39.51 -7.27
CA SER A 120 -18.23 -38.86 -5.96
C SER A 120 -16.86 -39.11 -5.30
N ASP A 121 -16.21 -40.21 -5.66
CA ASP A 121 -14.89 -40.63 -5.20
C ASP A 121 -13.75 -40.07 -6.07
N ARG A 122 -14.07 -39.46 -7.22
CA ARG A 122 -13.08 -39.03 -8.22
C ARG A 122 -12.51 -37.64 -7.94
N ILE A 123 -11.19 -37.53 -8.03
CA ILE A 123 -10.44 -36.27 -8.09
C ILE A 123 -9.99 -36.04 -9.53
N VAL A 124 -10.22 -34.84 -10.06
CA VAL A 124 -9.82 -34.47 -11.42
C VAL A 124 -8.65 -33.50 -11.33
N VAL A 125 -7.54 -33.85 -11.96
CA VAL A 125 -6.32 -33.03 -12.01
C VAL A 125 -6.17 -32.50 -13.43
N PHE A 126 -6.14 -31.18 -13.60
CA PHE A 126 -5.88 -30.52 -14.88
C PHE A 126 -4.42 -30.09 -14.94
N ASP A 127 -3.65 -30.59 -15.91
CA ASP A 127 -2.38 -29.96 -16.29
C ASP A 127 -2.71 -28.79 -17.23
N SER A 128 -2.19 -27.60 -16.94
CA SER A 128 -2.61 -26.37 -17.62
C SER A 128 -1.42 -25.49 -17.98
N PRO A 129 -1.56 -24.60 -18.97
CA PRO A 129 -0.44 -23.75 -19.39
C PRO A 129 -0.08 -22.73 -18.30
N PRO A 130 1.10 -22.08 -18.37
CA PRO A 130 1.50 -21.07 -17.40
C PRO A 130 0.61 -19.81 -17.44
N LEU A 131 0.26 -19.27 -16.26
CA LEU A 131 -0.71 -18.19 -16.08
C LEU A 131 -0.29 -16.83 -16.67
N LEU A 132 1.01 -16.55 -16.80
CA LEU A 132 1.48 -15.27 -17.36
C LEU A 132 1.69 -15.30 -18.88
N VAL A 133 1.65 -16.48 -19.49
CA VAL A 133 2.00 -16.66 -20.90
C VAL A 133 0.75 -16.78 -21.77
N THR A 134 -0.29 -17.44 -21.27
CA THR A 134 -1.50 -17.71 -22.07
C THR A 134 -2.77 -17.35 -21.29
N PRO A 135 -3.82 -16.83 -21.96
CA PRO A 135 -5.10 -16.52 -21.33
C PRO A 135 -5.87 -17.78 -20.89
N ASP A 136 -5.62 -18.92 -21.53
CA ASP A 136 -6.32 -20.20 -21.35
C ASP A 136 -6.35 -20.66 -19.90
N ALA A 137 -5.19 -20.58 -19.22
CA ALA A 137 -5.06 -20.96 -17.83
C ALA A 137 -5.89 -20.07 -16.90
N ARG A 138 -5.99 -18.76 -17.17
CA ARG A 138 -6.80 -17.84 -16.34
C ARG A 138 -8.29 -18.14 -16.45
N VAL A 139 -8.74 -18.49 -17.65
CA VAL A 139 -10.13 -18.88 -17.90
C VAL A 139 -10.47 -20.16 -17.16
N LEU A 140 -9.63 -21.20 -17.29
CA LEU A 140 -9.83 -22.47 -16.59
C LEU A 140 -9.75 -22.31 -15.06
N ALA A 141 -8.82 -21.50 -14.56
CA ALA A 141 -8.66 -21.18 -13.14
C ALA A 141 -9.92 -20.58 -12.50
N SER A 142 -10.73 -19.85 -13.27
CA SER A 142 -11.99 -19.27 -12.79
C SER A 142 -13.13 -20.29 -12.61
N ARG A 143 -12.97 -21.49 -13.18
CA ARG A 143 -14.00 -22.54 -13.23
C ARG A 143 -13.68 -23.79 -12.40
N VAL A 144 -12.42 -23.97 -11.97
CA VAL A 144 -12.02 -25.07 -11.08
C VAL A 144 -12.13 -24.70 -9.60
N GLY A 145 -12.35 -25.69 -8.73
CA GLY A 145 -12.52 -25.44 -7.28
C GLY A 145 -11.22 -25.21 -6.53
N GLN A 146 -10.10 -25.79 -7.00
CA GLN A 146 -8.79 -25.68 -6.34
C GLN A 146 -7.67 -25.47 -7.37
N ILE A 147 -6.65 -24.71 -6.98
CA ILE A 147 -5.46 -24.44 -7.80
C ILE A 147 -4.21 -24.77 -7.00
N VAL A 148 -3.34 -25.58 -7.57
CA VAL A 148 -1.98 -25.86 -7.11
C VAL A 148 -1.02 -25.07 -8.00
N PHE A 149 -0.29 -24.15 -7.37
CA PHE A 149 0.64 -23.27 -8.06
C PHE A 149 2.08 -23.73 -7.86
N ILE A 150 2.76 -24.09 -8.94
CA ILE A 150 4.14 -24.56 -8.95
C ILE A 150 5.08 -23.37 -9.14
N VAL A 151 6.13 -23.33 -8.31
CA VAL A 151 7.18 -22.31 -8.34
C VAL A 151 8.51 -23.04 -8.40
N ASP A 152 9.33 -22.73 -9.41
CA ASP A 152 10.68 -23.26 -9.50
C ASP A 152 11.59 -22.54 -8.50
N ALA A 153 12.14 -23.30 -7.56
CA ALA A 153 12.95 -22.75 -6.49
C ALA A 153 14.21 -22.10 -7.08
N GLU A 154 14.55 -20.91 -6.59
CA GLU A 154 15.76 -20.17 -6.97
C GLU A 154 15.80 -19.64 -8.41
N ARG A 155 14.86 -20.03 -9.28
CA ARG A 155 14.77 -19.56 -10.68
C ARG A 155 13.59 -18.63 -10.92
N THR A 156 12.41 -18.90 -10.37
CA THR A 156 11.23 -18.07 -10.59
C THR A 156 11.38 -16.73 -9.87
N LEU A 157 11.26 -15.62 -10.60
CA LEU A 157 11.30 -14.29 -10.02
C LEU A 157 10.07 -14.05 -9.14
N GLN A 158 10.28 -13.48 -7.94
CA GLN A 158 9.19 -13.14 -7.02
C GLN A 158 8.17 -12.16 -7.65
N GLY A 159 8.60 -11.33 -8.59
CA GLY A 159 7.74 -10.40 -9.33
C GLY A 159 6.67 -11.11 -10.15
N ASP A 160 7.01 -12.22 -10.78
CA ASP A 160 6.10 -12.97 -11.65
C ASP A 160 5.01 -13.67 -10.82
N VAL A 161 5.37 -14.28 -9.69
CA VAL A 161 4.39 -14.86 -8.75
C VAL A 161 3.44 -13.78 -8.21
N LYS A 162 3.95 -12.59 -7.89
CA LYS A 162 3.13 -11.48 -7.40
C LYS A 162 2.17 -10.93 -8.44
N ARG A 163 2.54 -10.91 -9.73
CA ARG A 163 1.64 -10.46 -10.82
C ARG A 163 0.36 -11.30 -10.88
N ILE A 164 0.46 -12.60 -10.63
CA ILE A 164 -0.67 -13.53 -10.65
C ILE A 164 -1.61 -13.29 -9.46
N ALA A 165 -1.06 -13.04 -8.28
CA ALA A 165 -1.82 -12.72 -7.08
C ALA A 165 -2.55 -11.36 -7.12
N ARG A 166 -2.22 -10.50 -8.11
CA ARG A 166 -2.69 -9.12 -8.26
C ARG A 166 -3.70 -8.92 -9.40
N ALA A 167 -4.37 -9.98 -9.86
CA ALA A 167 -5.40 -9.86 -10.90
C ALA A 167 -6.39 -8.72 -10.56
N ASP A 168 -6.68 -7.87 -11.56
CA ASP A 168 -7.46 -6.62 -11.46
C ASP A 168 -8.54 -6.68 -10.37
N SER A 169 -8.24 -6.15 -9.19
CA SER A 169 -9.12 -6.21 -8.04
C SER A 169 -9.33 -4.83 -7.46
N LEU A 170 -10.58 -4.36 -7.51
CA LEU A 170 -11.06 -3.26 -6.68
C LEU A 170 -11.57 -3.85 -5.37
N ARG A 171 -10.96 -3.45 -4.26
CA ARG A 171 -11.31 -3.96 -2.93
C ARG A 171 -11.75 -2.83 -2.02
N PHE A 172 -12.98 -2.90 -1.55
CA PHE A 172 -13.50 -2.01 -0.51
C PHE A 172 -13.32 -2.60 0.88
N VAL A 173 -12.76 -1.84 1.80
CA VAL A 173 -12.53 -2.21 3.20
C VAL A 173 -13.17 -1.15 4.09
N PRO A 174 -14.45 -1.32 4.48
CA PRO A 174 -15.06 -0.44 5.47
C PRO A 174 -14.41 -0.63 6.85
N SER A 175 -14.34 0.46 7.60
CA SER A 175 -13.82 0.51 8.95
C SER A 175 -14.69 1.39 9.85
N VAL A 176 -14.69 1.09 11.15
CA VAL A 176 -15.22 1.97 12.18
C VAL A 176 -14.27 1.91 13.36
N ALA A 177 -13.86 3.07 13.87
CA ALA A 177 -13.13 3.18 15.12
C ALA A 177 -13.96 3.98 16.14
N VAL A 178 -13.93 3.54 17.39
CA VAL A 178 -14.50 4.26 18.53
C VAL A 178 -13.40 4.45 19.55
N ALA A 179 -13.28 5.64 20.11
CA ALA A 179 -12.34 5.98 21.15
C ALA A 179 -13.06 6.65 22.33
N GLN A 180 -12.60 6.37 23.54
CA GLN A 180 -13.03 7.00 24.77
C GLN A 180 -11.78 7.47 25.50
N THR A 181 -11.75 8.75 25.85
CA THR A 181 -10.64 9.35 26.60
C THR A 181 -11.21 10.08 27.79
N TYR A 182 -10.72 9.76 28.98
CA TYR A 182 -10.88 10.60 30.15
C TYR A 182 -9.64 11.47 30.28
N SER A 183 -9.82 12.79 30.38
CA SER A 183 -8.74 13.75 30.57
C SER A 183 -9.02 14.56 31.84
N ASP A 184 -7.98 14.87 32.61
CA ASP A 184 -8.08 15.79 33.74
C ASP A 184 -8.08 17.27 33.30
N ASN A 185 -7.76 17.54 32.03
CA ASN A 185 -7.74 18.87 31.45
C ASN A 185 -8.22 18.84 29.99
N VAL A 186 -9.52 18.65 29.81
CA VAL A 186 -10.14 18.47 28.49
C VAL A 186 -9.96 19.68 27.58
N ALA A 187 -9.99 20.89 28.14
CA ALA A 187 -9.91 22.14 27.38
C ALA A 187 -8.47 22.69 27.23
N LEU A 188 -7.46 21.94 27.71
CA LEU A 188 -6.05 22.37 27.74
C LEU A 188 -5.84 23.76 28.37
N LEU A 189 -6.46 23.98 29.53
CA LEU A 189 -6.37 25.26 30.22
C LEU A 189 -5.23 25.27 31.26
N PRO A 190 -4.74 26.45 31.67
CA PRO A 190 -3.79 26.57 32.78
C PRO A 190 -4.34 25.97 34.08
N GLY A 191 -3.44 25.54 34.98
CA GLY A 191 -3.74 24.65 36.12
C GLY A 191 -5.03 24.95 36.91
N GLU A 192 -5.27 26.19 37.32
CA GLU A 192 -6.47 26.55 38.11
C GLU A 192 -7.78 26.50 37.32
N LEU A 193 -7.69 26.56 35.99
CA LEU A 193 -8.82 26.52 35.07
C LEU A 193 -9.02 25.13 34.45
N ALA A 194 -8.11 24.18 34.73
CA ALA A 194 -8.19 22.82 34.21
C ALA A 194 -9.48 22.13 34.68
N ARG A 195 -10.16 21.47 33.74
CA ARG A 195 -11.39 20.73 34.01
C ARG A 195 -11.31 19.35 33.42
N SER A 196 -11.70 18.37 34.23
CA SER A 196 -11.78 16.99 33.76
C SER A 196 -13.03 16.74 32.92
N GLY A 197 -13.01 15.67 32.16
CA GLY A 197 -14.17 15.23 31.40
C GLY A 197 -13.86 14.08 30.45
N TRP A 198 -14.92 13.60 29.81
CA TRP A 198 -14.88 12.51 28.86
C TRP A 198 -14.91 13.05 27.43
N VAL A 199 -14.14 12.40 26.57
CA VAL A 199 -14.05 12.67 25.15
C VAL A 199 -14.38 11.38 24.41
N THR A 200 -15.46 11.39 23.64
CA THR A 200 -15.90 10.27 22.80
C THR A 200 -15.56 10.56 21.35
N GLY A 201 -14.73 9.73 20.74
CA GLY A 201 -14.42 9.78 19.31
C GLY A 201 -15.11 8.66 18.55
N ILE A 202 -15.74 8.98 17.41
CA ILE A 202 -16.32 8.01 16.48
C ILE A 202 -15.75 8.30 15.09
N SER A 203 -15.25 7.28 14.40
CA SER A 203 -14.54 7.44 13.13
C SER A 203 -14.89 6.33 12.14
N PRO A 204 -16.05 6.39 11.46
CA PRO A 204 -16.32 5.58 10.28
C PRO A 204 -15.35 5.93 9.14
N GLY A 205 -14.94 4.90 8.40
CA GLY A 205 -14.08 5.06 7.23
C GLY A 205 -14.34 4.00 6.16
N ILE A 206 -13.89 4.31 4.95
CA ILE A 206 -13.91 3.40 3.81
C ILE A 206 -12.58 3.53 3.07
N ARG A 207 -11.96 2.38 2.83
CA ARG A 207 -10.78 2.28 1.98
C ARG A 207 -11.12 1.52 0.71
N ALA A 208 -10.72 2.06 -0.45
CA ALA A 208 -10.73 1.36 -1.73
C ALA A 208 -9.29 1.12 -2.16
N ASP A 209 -8.88 -0.14 -2.35
CA ASP A 209 -7.60 -0.48 -2.96
C ASP A 209 -7.82 -0.81 -4.44
N LEU A 210 -7.07 -0.14 -5.33
CA LEU A 210 -7.09 -0.31 -6.78
C LEU A 210 -5.80 -1.02 -7.19
N ALA A 211 -5.89 -2.27 -7.61
CA ALA A 211 -4.76 -3.01 -8.13
C ALA A 211 -5.14 -3.58 -9.50
N GLY A 212 -4.75 -2.89 -10.57
CA GLY A 212 -4.91 -3.39 -11.93
C GLY A 212 -3.65 -3.26 -12.78
N ALA A 213 -3.72 -3.74 -14.03
CA ALA A 213 -2.60 -3.77 -14.96
C ALA A 213 -2.06 -2.36 -15.27
N ARG A 214 -2.95 -1.42 -15.61
CA ARG A 214 -2.62 -0.02 -15.96
C ARG A 214 -2.99 0.99 -14.89
N VAL A 215 -3.78 0.61 -13.89
CA VAL A 215 -4.22 1.52 -12.82
C VAL A 215 -3.87 0.92 -11.48
N LYS A 216 -3.13 1.68 -10.67
CA LYS A 216 -2.81 1.32 -9.29
C LYS A 216 -3.08 2.48 -8.38
N GLY A 217 -3.58 2.22 -7.19
CA GLY A 217 -3.90 3.31 -6.28
C GLY A 217 -4.68 2.88 -5.06
N PHE A 218 -5.06 3.86 -4.27
CA PHE A 218 -6.00 3.71 -3.19
C PHE A 218 -6.75 5.01 -2.93
N LEU A 219 -7.88 4.87 -2.27
CA LEU A 219 -8.62 5.96 -1.65
C LEU A 219 -8.92 5.54 -0.21
N ASP A 220 -8.60 6.40 0.75
CA ASP A 220 -8.83 6.18 2.18
C ASP A 220 -9.57 7.41 2.72
N TYR A 221 -10.86 7.27 2.97
CA TYR A 221 -11.70 8.34 3.51
C TYR A 221 -12.20 7.97 4.90
N ARG A 222 -12.14 8.92 5.82
CA ARG A 222 -12.59 8.78 7.21
C ARG A 222 -13.25 10.07 7.67
N LEU A 223 -14.41 9.94 8.30
CA LEU A 223 -15.09 11.03 8.97
C LEU A 223 -14.92 10.82 10.48
N ALA A 224 -14.23 11.74 11.16
CA ALA A 224 -14.05 11.68 12.60
C ALA A 224 -14.96 12.70 13.29
N GLU A 225 -15.74 12.24 14.26
CA GLU A 225 -16.54 13.09 15.13
C GLU A 225 -16.07 12.90 16.58
N THR A 226 -15.78 14.01 17.25
CA THR A 226 -15.35 14.04 18.64
C THR A 226 -16.35 14.82 19.48
N PHE A 227 -16.84 14.20 20.55
CA PHE A 227 -17.81 14.74 21.49
C PHE A 227 -17.18 14.92 22.86
N TYR A 228 -17.35 16.09 23.45
CA TYR A 228 -16.83 16.46 24.76
C TYR A 228 -17.97 16.54 25.77
N SER A 229 -17.89 15.75 26.85
CA SER A 229 -18.99 15.62 27.80
C SER A 229 -19.24 16.87 28.62
N THR A 230 -18.19 17.61 28.96
CA THR A 230 -18.23 18.80 29.83
C THR A 230 -18.20 20.11 29.05
N GLU A 231 -17.82 20.09 27.77
CA GLU A 231 -17.60 21.28 26.94
C GLU A 231 -18.02 21.04 25.49
N SER A 232 -19.33 20.93 25.23
CA SER A 232 -19.88 20.59 23.90
C SER A 232 -19.51 21.58 22.79
N ARG A 233 -19.14 22.82 23.14
CA ARG A 233 -18.59 23.82 22.21
C ARG A 233 -17.29 23.37 21.55
N LEU A 234 -16.58 22.41 22.15
CA LEU A 234 -15.34 21.84 21.62
C LEU A 234 -15.60 20.69 20.65
N ASN A 235 -16.86 20.26 20.46
CA ASN A 235 -17.20 19.18 19.54
C ASN A 235 -16.69 19.50 18.14
N VAL A 236 -15.94 18.57 17.56
CA VAL A 236 -15.29 18.75 16.25
C VAL A 236 -15.68 17.62 15.34
N ARG A 237 -16.00 17.99 14.10
CA ARG A 237 -16.14 17.07 12.97
C ARG A 237 -14.97 17.33 12.02
N GLN A 238 -14.28 16.27 11.61
CA GLN A 238 -13.13 16.36 10.73
C GLN A 238 -13.21 15.34 9.59
N ASN A 239 -13.00 15.82 8.37
CA ASN A 239 -12.81 14.95 7.22
C ASN A 239 -11.33 14.59 7.09
N PHE A 240 -11.05 13.33 6.83
CA PHE A 240 -9.73 12.88 6.41
C PHE A 240 -9.86 12.16 5.08
N LEU A 241 -9.01 12.54 4.14
CA LEU A 241 -8.87 11.86 2.86
C LEU A 241 -7.38 11.68 2.59
N ASP A 242 -7.00 10.47 2.20
CA ASP A 242 -5.68 10.19 1.61
C ASP A 242 -5.92 9.31 0.39
N SER A 243 -5.53 9.79 -0.78
CA SER A 243 -5.73 9.07 -2.03
C SER A 243 -4.58 9.28 -3.00
N PHE A 244 -4.32 8.22 -3.75
CA PHE A 244 -3.32 8.20 -4.79
C PHE A 244 -3.79 7.28 -5.91
N ALA A 245 -3.64 7.72 -7.14
CA ALA A 245 -3.84 6.90 -8.32
C ALA A 245 -2.70 7.14 -9.30
N LYS A 246 -2.19 6.06 -9.88
CA LYS A 246 -1.24 6.07 -10.99
C LYS A 246 -1.85 5.31 -12.15
N VAL A 247 -1.96 6.00 -13.27
CA VAL A 247 -2.53 5.47 -14.52
C VAL A 247 -1.43 5.44 -15.56
N GLU A 248 -1.13 4.27 -16.11
CA GLU A 248 -0.37 4.10 -17.34
C GLU A 248 -1.34 4.31 -18.51
N ALA A 249 -1.40 5.55 -19.01
CA ALA A 249 -2.32 5.95 -20.06
C ALA A 249 -1.87 5.44 -21.43
N VAL A 250 -0.55 5.39 -21.65
CA VAL A 250 0.08 4.76 -22.82
C VAL A 250 1.24 3.91 -22.33
N ASP A 251 1.32 2.66 -22.79
CA ASP A 251 2.29 1.67 -22.32
C ASP A 251 3.72 2.24 -22.38
N GLN A 252 4.37 2.23 -21.21
CA GLN A 252 5.73 2.70 -20.94
C GLN A 252 6.05 4.18 -21.27
N LEU A 253 5.12 4.92 -21.88
CA LEU A 253 5.35 6.27 -22.39
C LEU A 253 4.67 7.36 -21.54
N LEU A 254 3.36 7.24 -21.30
CA LEU A 254 2.56 8.27 -20.65
C LEU A 254 1.94 7.75 -19.35
N PHE A 255 2.31 8.39 -18.25
CA PHE A 255 1.79 8.12 -16.92
C PHE A 255 1.02 9.34 -16.42
N VAL A 256 -0.04 9.12 -15.67
CA VAL A 256 -0.79 10.18 -14.98
C VAL A 256 -0.87 9.81 -13.52
N ASP A 257 -0.21 10.60 -12.67
CA ASP A 257 -0.36 10.51 -11.23
C ASP A 257 -1.44 11.48 -10.78
N ALA A 258 -2.35 11.04 -9.91
CA ALA A 258 -3.37 11.89 -9.29
C ALA A 258 -3.35 11.66 -7.78
N ARG A 259 -3.48 12.74 -7.01
CA ARG A 259 -3.58 12.71 -5.55
C ARG A 259 -4.64 13.68 -5.08
N ALA A 260 -5.39 13.25 -4.06
CA ALA A 260 -6.24 14.13 -3.30
C ALA A 260 -6.09 13.80 -1.82
N ALA A 261 -5.90 14.82 -0.99
CA ALA A 261 -5.74 14.66 0.45
C ALA A 261 -6.50 15.75 1.20
N ILE A 262 -7.15 15.38 2.30
CA ILE A 262 -7.72 16.29 3.28
C ILE A 262 -7.08 15.94 4.62
N SER A 263 -6.39 16.90 5.21
CA SER A 263 -5.62 16.72 6.44
C SER A 263 -5.73 17.95 7.34
N GLN A 264 -5.34 17.81 8.61
CA GLN A 264 -5.14 18.95 9.49
C GLN A 264 -3.66 19.28 9.58
N GLN A 265 -3.35 20.58 9.62
CA GLN A 265 -2.00 21.10 9.85
C GLN A 265 -2.02 22.03 11.06
N ASN A 266 -0.86 22.19 11.69
CA ASN A 266 -0.70 23.17 12.76
C ASN A 266 -0.68 24.58 12.15
N LYS A 267 -1.41 25.53 12.74
CA LYS A 267 -1.36 26.94 12.29
C LYS A 267 -0.02 27.59 12.64
N SER A 268 0.45 27.32 13.85
CA SER A 268 1.67 27.89 14.46
C SER A 268 2.51 26.79 15.12
N PRO A 269 3.84 26.92 15.11
CA PRO A 269 4.74 26.10 15.93
C PRO A 269 4.74 26.44 17.43
N PHE A 270 4.03 27.51 17.83
CA PHE A 270 3.96 27.98 19.22
C PHE A 270 2.61 27.71 19.91
N GLY A 271 1.68 27.03 19.24
CA GLY A 271 0.43 26.59 19.89
C GLY A 271 0.52 25.14 20.36
N ALA A 272 -0.40 24.76 21.26
CA ALA A 272 -0.55 23.38 21.73
C ALA A 272 -0.53 22.37 20.56
N ALA A 273 0.39 21.40 20.62
CA ALA A 273 0.52 20.45 19.51
C ALA A 273 -0.67 19.51 19.39
N VAL A 274 -0.89 19.13 18.14
CA VAL A 274 -2.03 18.37 17.68
C VAL A 274 -1.78 16.88 17.87
N THR A 275 -2.57 16.23 18.71
CA THR A 275 -2.65 14.77 18.76
C THR A 275 -3.41 14.23 17.54
N PRO A 276 -2.93 13.16 16.87
CA PRO A 276 -3.58 12.58 15.69
C PRO A 276 -4.99 12.03 15.92
N ASP A 277 -5.34 11.72 17.17
CA ASP A 277 -6.61 11.10 17.56
C ASP A 277 -7.75 12.11 17.78
N LEU A 278 -7.49 13.42 17.57
CA LEU A 278 -8.43 14.54 17.76
C LEU A 278 -9.04 14.64 19.18
N SER A 279 -8.55 13.87 20.14
CA SER A 279 -9.10 13.86 21.51
C SER A 279 -8.69 15.08 22.31
N THR A 280 -7.64 15.78 21.84
CA THR A 280 -7.16 17.03 22.42
C THR A 280 -7.62 18.20 21.54
N PRO A 281 -8.49 19.08 22.05
CA PRO A 281 -8.96 20.24 21.30
C PRO A 281 -7.78 21.21 21.11
N SER A 282 -7.69 21.83 19.94
CA SER A 282 -6.67 22.85 19.71
C SER A 282 -7.16 23.85 18.67
N ALA A 283 -7.15 25.13 19.02
CA ALA A 283 -7.38 26.23 18.09
C ALA A 283 -6.23 26.36 17.06
N ASN A 284 -5.08 25.74 17.35
CA ASN A 284 -3.88 25.69 16.52
C ASN A 284 -3.98 24.66 15.37
N ARG A 285 -5.17 24.48 14.79
CA ARG A 285 -5.44 23.54 13.69
C ARG A 285 -6.11 24.25 12.52
N VAL A 286 -5.71 23.89 11.31
CA VAL A 286 -6.34 24.31 10.05
C VAL A 286 -6.55 23.08 9.17
N GLU A 287 -7.72 22.95 8.56
CA GLU A 287 -7.99 21.92 7.56
C GLU A 287 -7.40 22.36 6.22
N THR A 288 -6.64 21.48 5.58
CA THR A 288 -6.11 21.70 4.23
C THR A 288 -6.57 20.59 3.31
N ALA A 289 -7.10 20.99 2.15
CA ALA A 289 -7.47 20.11 1.06
C ALA A 289 -6.51 20.35 -0.11
N VAL A 290 -5.85 19.28 -0.56
CA VAL A 290 -4.86 19.31 -1.62
C VAL A 290 -5.31 18.40 -2.76
N TYR A 291 -5.25 18.92 -3.98
CA TYR A 291 -5.55 18.20 -5.22
C TYR A 291 -4.36 18.34 -6.15
N GLN A 292 -3.82 17.22 -6.63
CA GLN A 292 -2.68 17.21 -7.54
C GLN A 292 -2.96 16.28 -8.72
N VAL A 293 -2.66 16.75 -9.92
CA VAL A 293 -2.63 15.93 -11.14
C VAL A 293 -1.30 16.17 -11.83
N ALA A 294 -0.64 15.09 -12.21
CA ALA A 294 0.70 15.15 -12.74
C ALA A 294 0.96 14.17 -13.87
N PRO A 295 0.66 14.54 -15.14
CA PRO A 295 1.07 13.74 -16.28
C PRO A 295 2.61 13.75 -16.43
N THR A 296 3.16 12.57 -16.69
CA THR A 296 4.58 12.33 -16.93
C THR A 296 4.75 11.57 -18.24
N LEU A 297 5.46 12.18 -19.18
CA LEU A 297 5.92 11.56 -20.41
C LEU A 297 7.36 11.11 -20.22
N ARG A 298 7.70 9.88 -20.59
CA ARG A 298 9.08 9.39 -20.55
C ARG A 298 9.38 8.45 -21.69
N GLY A 299 10.63 8.40 -22.12
CA GLY A 299 11.05 7.48 -23.18
C GLY A 299 12.56 7.46 -23.36
N GLN A 300 13.00 6.73 -24.37
CA GLN A 300 14.39 6.69 -24.82
C GLN A 300 14.52 7.49 -26.12
N LEU A 301 15.54 8.34 -26.20
CA LEU A 301 15.99 9.02 -27.42
C LEU A 301 17.01 8.17 -28.17
N SER A 302 17.87 7.48 -27.42
CA SER A 302 18.87 6.52 -27.91
C SER A 302 19.24 5.54 -26.78
N ASP A 303 20.10 4.56 -27.06
CA ASP A 303 20.63 3.64 -26.03
C ASP A 303 21.32 4.38 -24.86
N ASN A 304 21.83 5.58 -25.10
CA ASN A 304 22.55 6.42 -24.15
C ASN A 304 21.84 7.74 -23.82
N ALA A 305 20.55 7.88 -24.14
CA ALA A 305 19.79 9.07 -23.77
C ALA A 305 18.32 8.72 -23.54
N SER A 306 17.81 9.14 -22.38
CA SER A 306 16.40 9.06 -22.03
C SER A 306 15.89 10.46 -21.72
N TYR A 307 14.59 10.64 -21.85
CA TYR A 307 13.93 11.87 -21.50
C TYR A 307 12.77 11.60 -20.54
N GLN A 308 12.49 12.59 -19.70
CA GLN A 308 11.32 12.64 -18.86
C GLN A 308 10.80 14.08 -18.85
N LEU A 309 9.52 14.26 -19.12
CA LEU A 309 8.81 15.52 -18.97
C LEU A 309 7.65 15.28 -18.01
N ARG A 310 7.56 16.10 -16.98
CA ARG A 310 6.50 16.05 -15.98
C ARG A 310 5.85 17.42 -15.88
N LEU A 311 4.53 17.44 -15.84
CA LEU A 311 3.74 18.63 -15.54
C LEU A 311 3.03 18.36 -14.23
N ASP A 312 3.14 19.24 -13.25
CA ASP A 312 2.45 19.14 -11.96
C ASP A 312 1.51 20.32 -11.78
N GLU A 313 0.22 20.02 -11.63
CA GLU A 313 -0.82 20.98 -11.27
C GLU A 313 -1.28 20.66 -9.85
N THR A 314 -1.06 21.58 -8.91
CA THR A 314 -1.45 21.41 -7.51
C THR A 314 -2.35 22.56 -7.06
N ASN A 315 -3.49 22.23 -6.45
CA ASN A 315 -4.40 23.17 -5.83
C ASN A 315 -4.50 22.89 -4.33
N VAL A 316 -4.31 23.91 -3.51
CA VAL A 316 -4.46 23.88 -2.05
C VAL A 316 -5.60 24.80 -1.65
N ARG A 317 -6.53 24.29 -0.87
CA ARG A 317 -7.58 25.06 -0.20
C ARG A 317 -7.42 24.87 1.31
N ALA A 318 -7.67 25.92 2.08
CA ALA A 318 -7.70 25.85 3.53
C ALA A 318 -8.98 26.51 4.06
N ASP A 319 -9.44 26.06 5.24
CA ASP A 319 -10.62 26.60 5.92
C ASP A 319 -10.32 27.85 6.77
N ASN A 320 -9.17 28.50 6.53
CA ASN A 320 -8.70 29.65 7.29
C ASN A 320 -8.41 30.83 6.36
N VAL A 321 -8.97 32.00 6.68
CA VAL A 321 -8.80 33.25 5.93
C VAL A 321 -7.33 33.68 5.84
N SER A 322 -6.50 33.35 6.84
CA SER A 322 -5.06 33.66 6.84
C SER A 322 -4.23 32.73 5.94
N LEU A 323 -4.83 31.66 5.40
CA LEU A 323 -4.23 30.70 4.48
C LEU A 323 -5.02 30.67 3.17
N PRO A 324 -4.86 31.69 2.32
CA PRO A 324 -5.56 31.76 1.05
C PRO A 324 -5.27 30.55 0.15
N GLY A 325 -6.22 30.26 -0.74
CA GLY A 325 -6.07 29.23 -1.75
C GLY A 325 -4.81 29.46 -2.58
N THR A 326 -4.04 28.38 -2.79
CA THR A 326 -2.81 28.43 -3.57
C THR A 326 -2.91 27.46 -4.74
N ARG A 327 -2.61 27.97 -5.94
CA ARG A 327 -2.51 27.17 -7.16
C ARG A 327 -1.07 27.18 -7.63
N THR A 328 -0.50 26.00 -7.83
CA THR A 328 0.89 25.82 -8.27
C THR A 328 0.91 25.00 -9.55
N THR A 329 1.62 25.52 -10.56
CA THR A 329 1.85 24.84 -11.82
C THR A 329 3.35 24.73 -12.04
N GLU A 330 3.85 23.52 -12.24
CA GLU A 330 5.26 23.27 -12.51
C GLU A 330 5.39 22.41 -13.77
N TRP A 331 6.31 22.78 -14.66
CA TRP A 331 6.83 21.80 -15.61
C TRP A 331 8.28 21.50 -15.25
N ALA A 332 8.66 20.22 -15.36
CA ALA A 332 10.01 19.75 -15.11
C ALA A 332 10.40 18.78 -16.22
N GLY A 333 11.47 19.11 -16.94
CA GLY A 333 12.06 18.30 -18.00
C GLY A 333 13.44 17.81 -17.58
N LYS A 334 13.77 16.56 -17.92
CA LYS A 334 15.10 15.98 -17.76
C LYS A 334 15.47 15.17 -18.98
N ILE A 335 16.68 15.36 -19.48
CA ILE A 335 17.28 14.55 -20.55
C ILE A 335 18.67 14.12 -20.08
N GLY A 336 19.03 12.85 -20.30
CA GLY A 336 20.36 12.35 -19.95
C GLY A 336 20.49 10.86 -20.12
N ASN A 337 21.69 10.33 -19.88
CA ASN A 337 21.91 8.89 -19.96
C ASN A 337 21.45 8.21 -18.66
N ALA A 338 20.29 7.57 -18.67
CA ALA A 338 19.72 6.92 -17.49
C ALA A 338 20.36 5.56 -17.14
N SER A 339 21.61 5.29 -17.53
CA SER A 339 22.28 4.04 -17.18
C SER A 339 23.29 4.24 -16.04
N SER A 340 23.02 3.59 -14.91
CA SER A 340 23.93 3.47 -13.76
C SER A 340 25.22 2.67 -14.06
N SER A 341 25.38 2.22 -15.30
CA SER A 341 26.52 1.41 -15.76
C SER A 341 27.56 2.23 -16.54
N ALA A 342 27.23 3.46 -16.97
CA ALA A 342 28.18 4.30 -17.67
C ALA A 342 29.19 4.90 -16.67
N LYS A 343 30.49 4.77 -16.97
CA LYS A 343 31.56 5.41 -16.19
C LYS A 343 31.39 6.93 -16.11
N VAL A 344 30.78 7.51 -17.16
CA VAL A 344 30.44 8.94 -17.23
C VAL A 344 28.95 9.08 -17.49
N GLY A 345 28.26 9.72 -16.55
CA GLY A 345 26.86 10.13 -16.64
C GLY A 345 26.75 11.61 -16.96
N TRP A 346 25.71 11.99 -17.68
CA TRP A 346 25.34 13.39 -17.88
C TRP A 346 23.82 13.54 -17.88
N ALA A 347 23.35 14.66 -17.38
CA ALA A 347 21.95 15.05 -17.53
C ALA A 347 21.80 16.57 -17.56
N VAL A 348 20.79 17.03 -18.29
CA VAL A 348 20.29 18.40 -18.26
C VAL A 348 18.86 18.35 -17.74
N ASP A 349 18.60 19.10 -16.68
CA ASP A 349 17.28 19.30 -16.11
C ASP A 349 16.88 20.77 -16.16
N ALA A 350 15.59 21.02 -16.40
CA ALA A 350 15.02 22.36 -16.44
C ALA A 350 13.62 22.34 -15.84
N SER A 351 13.25 23.41 -15.15
CA SER A 351 11.93 23.55 -14.54
C SER A 351 11.45 25.00 -14.55
N ASP A 352 10.14 25.20 -14.62
CA ASP A 352 9.47 26.50 -14.37
C ASP A 352 8.30 26.24 -13.42
N LEU A 353 8.37 26.85 -12.25
CA LEU A 353 7.39 26.79 -11.19
C LEU A 353 6.67 28.14 -11.13
N ARG A 354 5.34 28.12 -11.22
CA ARG A 354 4.50 29.31 -11.01
C ARG A 354 3.52 29.05 -9.87
N LEU A 355 3.53 29.94 -8.89
CA LEU A 355 2.64 29.91 -7.75
C LEU A 355 1.71 31.12 -7.81
N ARG A 356 0.40 30.87 -7.73
CA ARG A 356 -0.63 31.91 -7.64
C ARG A 356 -1.32 31.80 -6.29
N ASN A 357 -1.35 32.91 -5.58
CA ASN A 357 -1.94 33.02 -4.26
C ASN A 357 -2.65 34.37 -4.14
N GLU A 358 -3.89 34.39 -3.64
CA GLU A 358 -4.67 35.62 -3.50
C GLU A 358 -4.02 36.67 -2.58
N ALA A 359 -3.18 36.26 -1.62
CA ALA A 359 -2.47 37.17 -0.70
C ALA A 359 -1.02 37.50 -1.11
N VAL A 360 -0.48 36.96 -2.20
CA VAL A 360 0.91 37.31 -2.62
C VAL A 360 0.98 37.60 -4.13
N GLY A 361 -0.09 37.33 -4.88
CA GLY A 361 -0.12 37.44 -6.33
C GLY A 361 0.51 36.21 -7.00
N THR A 362 1.31 36.46 -8.03
CA THR A 362 2.03 35.39 -8.76
C THR A 362 3.51 35.45 -8.42
N LEU A 363 4.10 34.30 -8.11
CA LEU A 363 5.53 34.10 -7.91
C LEU A 363 6.05 33.04 -8.89
N GLU A 364 7.27 33.20 -9.36
CA GLU A 364 7.90 32.37 -10.38
C GLU A 364 9.33 31.96 -9.99
N ASP A 365 9.68 30.69 -10.21
CA ASP A 365 11.05 30.17 -10.14
C ASP A 365 11.33 29.35 -11.42
N SER A 366 12.38 29.72 -12.15
CA SER A 366 12.82 28.97 -13.34
C SER A 366 14.26 28.54 -13.18
N ARG A 367 14.56 27.30 -13.52
CA ARG A 367 15.88 26.71 -13.35
C ARG A 367 16.28 25.95 -14.60
N ILE A 368 17.58 26.00 -14.89
CA ILE A 368 18.23 25.09 -15.82
C ILE A 368 19.55 24.63 -15.20
N ARG A 369 19.82 23.33 -15.25
CA ARG A 369 20.96 22.71 -14.58
C ARG A 369 21.52 21.58 -15.42
N GLY A 370 22.82 21.67 -15.70
CA GLY A 370 23.62 20.58 -16.25
C GLY A 370 24.32 19.83 -15.13
N SER A 371 24.39 18.51 -15.27
CA SER A 371 25.08 17.62 -14.35
C SER A 371 26.01 16.69 -15.11
N LEU A 372 27.21 16.49 -14.56
CA LEU A 372 28.19 15.51 -15.00
C LEU A 372 28.47 14.59 -13.81
N VAL A 373 28.34 13.29 -14.02
CA VAL A 373 28.59 12.26 -13.01
C VAL A 373 29.76 11.41 -13.49
N TYR A 374 30.71 11.14 -12.61
CA TYR A 374 31.83 10.26 -12.87
C TYR A 374 31.83 9.14 -11.82
N ALA A 375 31.65 7.90 -12.27
CA ALA A 375 31.75 6.72 -11.44
C ALA A 375 33.21 6.24 -11.44
N PHE A 376 33.91 6.40 -10.32
CA PHE A 376 35.26 5.88 -10.16
C PHE A 376 35.24 4.34 -10.14
N ASP A 377 34.23 3.80 -9.46
CA ASP A 377 33.85 2.39 -9.40
C ASP A 377 32.31 2.30 -9.24
N PRO A 378 31.67 1.11 -9.29
CA PRO A 378 30.22 0.98 -9.16
C PRO A 378 29.63 1.49 -7.84
N GLU A 379 30.45 1.59 -6.80
CA GLU A 379 30.06 1.96 -5.44
C GLU A 379 30.32 3.45 -5.15
N PHE A 380 31.20 4.13 -5.90
CA PHE A 380 31.61 5.52 -5.63
C PHE A 380 31.50 6.44 -6.86
N HIS A 381 30.64 7.44 -6.74
CA HIS A 381 30.27 8.38 -7.79
C HIS A 381 30.49 9.81 -7.31
N VAL A 382 31.05 10.65 -8.17
CA VAL A 382 31.18 12.10 -7.92
C VAL A 382 30.46 12.85 -9.02
N SER A 383 29.81 13.94 -8.66
CA SER A 383 29.03 14.74 -9.59
C SER A 383 29.38 16.22 -9.51
N GLY A 384 29.50 16.86 -10.66
CA GLY A 384 29.57 18.31 -10.80
C GLY A 384 28.27 18.87 -11.37
N PHE A 385 27.87 20.03 -10.88
CA PHE A 385 26.66 20.72 -11.32
C PHE A 385 26.98 22.16 -11.73
N ALA A 386 26.35 22.62 -12.80
CA ALA A 386 26.36 24.02 -13.19
C ALA A 386 24.99 24.39 -13.75
N GLY A 387 24.45 25.52 -13.31
CA GLY A 387 23.12 25.95 -13.70
C GLY A 387 22.88 27.43 -13.49
N HIS A 388 21.67 27.85 -13.84
CA HIS A 388 21.16 29.19 -13.62
C HIS A 388 19.73 29.10 -13.10
N GLU A 389 19.45 29.89 -12.07
CA GLU A 389 18.15 30.03 -11.41
C GLU A 389 17.68 31.48 -11.56
N SER A 390 16.42 31.71 -11.91
CA SER A 390 15.81 33.04 -11.95
C SER A 390 14.49 33.02 -11.20
N THR A 391 14.40 33.77 -10.10
CA THR A 391 13.24 33.74 -9.20
C THR A 391 12.89 35.11 -8.63
N ASP A 392 11.60 35.35 -8.37
CA ASP A 392 11.07 36.51 -7.63
C ASP A 392 10.58 36.13 -6.21
N PHE A 393 10.96 34.95 -5.73
CA PHE A 393 10.63 34.46 -4.40
C PHE A 393 10.95 35.45 -3.27
N ALA A 394 12.06 36.18 -3.39
CA ALA A 394 12.45 37.24 -2.45
C ALA A 394 11.73 38.59 -2.67
N GLY A 395 10.77 38.65 -3.59
CA GLY A 395 10.09 39.84 -4.09
C GLY A 395 10.54 40.21 -5.51
N PRO A 396 9.70 40.93 -6.27
CA PRO A 396 10.05 41.42 -7.60
C PRO A 396 11.14 42.53 -7.55
N PRO A 397 11.92 42.72 -8.63
CA PRO A 397 11.90 41.94 -9.88
C PRO A 397 12.60 40.58 -9.73
N ARG A 398 12.35 39.66 -10.67
CA ARG A 398 13.03 38.36 -10.75
C ARG A 398 14.56 38.55 -10.78
N ARG A 399 15.29 37.77 -9.98
CA ARG A 399 16.76 37.82 -9.89
C ARG A 399 17.39 36.52 -10.35
N GLY A 400 18.38 36.62 -11.23
CA GLY A 400 19.18 35.51 -11.72
C GLY A 400 20.36 35.18 -10.79
N THR A 401 20.61 33.90 -10.54
CA THR A 401 21.74 33.39 -9.75
C THR A 401 22.32 32.16 -10.43
N ASN A 402 23.64 32.11 -10.60
CA ASN A 402 24.32 30.90 -11.06
C ASN A 402 24.38 29.87 -9.92
N THR A 403 24.14 28.60 -10.25
CA THR A 403 24.02 27.52 -9.27
C THR A 403 25.09 26.44 -9.44
N PRO A 404 26.39 26.76 -9.26
CA PRO A 404 27.43 25.74 -9.23
C PRO A 404 27.23 24.84 -8.01
N GLY A 405 27.51 23.56 -8.18
CA GLY A 405 27.42 22.59 -7.11
C GLY A 405 28.31 21.37 -7.31
N VAL A 406 28.48 20.62 -6.24
CA VAL A 406 29.18 19.35 -6.23
C VAL A 406 28.39 18.32 -5.46
N GLY A 407 28.55 17.06 -5.82
CA GLY A 407 27.92 15.95 -5.14
C GLY A 407 28.81 14.72 -5.11
N LEU A 408 28.48 13.83 -4.18
CA LEU A 408 29.14 12.57 -3.95
C LEU A 408 28.08 11.54 -3.57
N GLU A 409 28.19 10.35 -4.15
CA GLU A 409 27.38 9.20 -3.79
C GLU A 409 28.30 8.00 -3.53
N TRP A 410 28.12 7.36 -2.39
CA TRP A 410 28.91 6.22 -1.95
C TRP A 410 28.00 5.12 -1.39
N SER A 411 28.00 3.98 -2.07
CA SER A 411 27.18 2.82 -1.80
C SER A 411 28.04 1.54 -1.85
N PRO A 412 28.86 1.25 -0.83
CA PRO A 412 29.81 0.11 -0.81
C PRO A 412 29.14 -1.28 -0.71
N GLY A 413 27.84 -1.33 -0.97
CA GLY A 413 27.00 -2.52 -0.84
C GLY A 413 25.56 -2.16 -0.50
N VAL A 414 24.70 -3.18 -0.38
CA VAL A 414 23.24 -3.01 -0.18
C VAL A 414 22.82 -2.56 1.22
N ARG A 415 23.78 -2.20 2.08
CA ARG A 415 23.57 -1.87 3.51
C ARG A 415 23.97 -0.46 3.89
N THR A 416 24.89 0.16 3.16
CA THR A 416 25.40 1.49 3.44
C THR A 416 25.18 2.34 2.20
N HIS A 417 24.62 3.52 2.38
CA HIS A 417 24.44 4.50 1.32
C HIS A 417 24.62 5.90 1.90
N LEU A 418 25.51 6.67 1.29
CA LEU A 418 25.76 8.07 1.57
C LEU A 418 25.60 8.85 0.27
N ALA A 419 24.71 9.83 0.25
CA ALA A 419 24.58 10.80 -0.82
C ALA A 419 24.69 12.20 -0.22
N ALA A 420 25.55 13.04 -0.77
CA ALA A 420 25.74 14.41 -0.32
C ALA A 420 25.84 15.34 -1.53
N VAL A 421 25.02 16.38 -1.56
CA VAL A 421 25.02 17.43 -2.58
C VAL A 421 25.09 18.78 -1.89
N ARG A 422 25.91 19.68 -2.41
CA ARG A 422 25.96 21.09 -2.03
C ARG A 422 25.90 21.93 -3.29
N GLU A 423 25.01 22.91 -3.31
CA GLU A 423 24.77 23.78 -4.46
C GLU A 423 24.57 25.22 -3.99
N LYS A 424 25.15 26.18 -4.70
CA LYS A 424 24.88 27.59 -4.45
C LYS A 424 23.53 27.95 -5.08
N ARG A 425 22.68 28.65 -4.33
CA ARG A 425 21.29 28.99 -4.67
C ARG A 425 21.08 30.50 -4.48
N PHE A 426 19.93 31.03 -4.89
CA PHE A 426 19.59 32.45 -4.68
C PHE A 426 19.65 32.90 -3.20
N PHE A 427 19.44 31.98 -2.25
CA PHE A 427 19.50 32.24 -0.81
C PHE A 427 20.87 31.91 -0.17
N GLY A 428 21.90 31.61 -0.97
CA GLY A 428 23.21 31.15 -0.52
C GLY A 428 23.38 29.64 -0.65
N ASP A 429 24.13 29.01 0.24
CA ASP A 429 24.40 27.57 0.13
C ASP A 429 23.18 26.73 0.52
N GLY A 430 22.71 25.92 -0.43
CA GLY A 430 21.79 24.81 -0.23
C GLY A 430 22.52 23.48 -0.17
N HIS A 431 21.93 22.50 0.50
CA HIS A 431 22.51 21.16 0.59
C HIS A 431 21.45 20.09 0.80
N ASN A 432 21.79 18.86 0.39
CA ASN A 432 21.03 17.65 0.65
C ASN A 432 22.00 16.52 0.99
N VAL A 433 21.96 16.04 2.23
CA VAL A 433 22.80 14.97 2.73
C VAL A 433 21.91 13.86 3.27
N VAL A 434 22.09 12.65 2.78
CA VAL A 434 21.41 11.44 3.21
C VAL A 434 22.45 10.38 3.51
N PHE A 435 22.46 9.88 4.74
CA PHE A 435 23.22 8.70 5.13
C PHE A 435 22.27 7.65 5.67
N SER A 436 22.43 6.42 5.21
CA SER A 436 21.70 5.27 5.71
C SER A 436 22.65 4.09 5.87
N HIS A 437 22.57 3.42 7.01
CA HIS A 437 23.34 2.22 7.30
C HIS A 437 22.48 1.20 8.05
N ARG A 438 22.56 -0.07 7.67
CA ARG A 438 21.83 -1.14 8.36
C ARG A 438 22.69 -2.36 8.66
N THR A 439 22.42 -2.96 9.80
CA THR A 439 22.88 -4.29 10.21
C THR A 439 21.68 -5.25 10.23
N PRO A 440 21.83 -6.54 10.59
CA PRO A 440 20.69 -7.45 10.71
C PRO A 440 19.61 -7.00 11.71
N LEU A 441 19.99 -6.24 12.75
CA LEU A 441 19.07 -5.84 13.83
C LEU A 441 18.95 -4.31 13.98
N THR A 442 19.84 -3.52 13.39
CA THR A 442 19.83 -2.06 13.53
C THR A 442 19.72 -1.33 12.20
N ALA A 443 19.07 -0.16 12.20
CA ALA A 443 19.11 0.78 11.10
C ALA A 443 19.39 2.19 11.62
N TRP A 444 20.22 2.90 10.87
CA TRP A 444 20.68 4.25 11.14
C TRP A 444 20.33 5.09 9.93
N ARG A 445 19.77 6.27 10.16
CA ARG A 445 19.46 7.23 9.10
C ARG A 445 19.77 8.64 9.59
N LEU A 446 20.55 9.36 8.81
CA LEU A 446 20.79 10.78 8.98
C LEU A 446 20.33 11.50 7.71
N THR A 447 19.60 12.58 7.85
CA THR A 447 19.19 13.43 6.73
C THR A 447 19.38 14.88 7.13
N SER A 448 20.02 15.68 6.28
CA SER A 448 20.18 17.12 6.46
C SER A 448 19.90 17.81 5.13
N THR A 449 18.86 18.62 5.11
CA THR A 449 18.45 19.37 3.92
C THR A 449 18.37 20.85 4.25
N LYS A 450 18.79 21.71 3.32
CA LYS A 450 18.55 23.14 3.36
C LYS A 450 18.16 23.60 1.96
N ASP A 451 16.90 23.95 1.78
CA ASP A 451 16.38 24.43 0.51
C ASP A 451 15.24 25.45 0.69
N ALA A 452 14.89 26.16 -0.37
CA ALA A 452 13.69 26.97 -0.46
C ALA A 452 12.46 26.07 -0.68
N ALA A 453 11.36 26.38 -0.01
CA ALA A 453 10.10 25.65 -0.15
C ALA A 453 8.89 26.60 -0.10
N VAL A 454 7.77 26.11 -0.63
CA VAL A 454 6.47 26.79 -0.65
C VAL A 454 5.38 25.89 -0.05
N LEU A 455 4.22 26.46 0.31
CA LEU A 455 3.19 25.72 1.05
C LEU A 455 2.69 24.44 0.36
N PRO A 456 2.36 24.43 -0.95
CA PRO A 456 1.85 23.22 -1.59
C PRO A 456 2.88 22.09 -1.57
N THR A 457 4.16 22.41 -1.78
CA THR A 457 5.24 21.42 -1.73
C THR A 457 5.42 20.79 -0.36
N GLN A 458 5.15 21.49 0.75
CA GLN A 458 5.18 20.88 2.09
C GLN A 458 4.01 19.92 2.31
N LEU A 459 2.84 20.21 1.75
CA LEU A 459 1.63 19.41 1.94
C LEU A 459 1.57 18.20 0.99
N THR A 460 2.14 18.31 -0.22
CA THR A 460 2.23 17.21 -1.19
C THR A 460 3.47 16.34 -1.01
N ALA A 461 4.53 16.87 -0.39
CA ALA A 461 5.66 16.06 0.04
C ALA A 461 5.12 15.01 1.03
N SER A 462 5.03 13.77 0.57
CA SER A 462 4.72 12.62 1.41
C SER A 462 5.70 12.64 2.59
N SER A 463 5.28 13.16 3.73
CA SER A 463 6.11 13.27 4.92
C SER A 463 6.18 11.88 5.54
N SER A 464 6.90 10.97 4.88
CA SER A 464 7.23 9.69 5.50
C SER A 464 7.95 10.02 6.79
N SER A 465 7.39 9.61 7.93
CA SER A 465 8.08 9.80 9.20
C SER A 465 9.45 9.16 9.13
N SER A 466 10.42 9.71 9.85
CA SER A 466 11.77 9.13 9.93
C SER A 466 11.73 7.66 10.34
N ILE A 467 10.77 7.29 11.20
CA ILE A 467 10.50 5.93 11.64
C ILE A 467 9.96 5.05 10.50
N GLN A 468 9.02 5.55 9.68
CA GLN A 468 8.52 4.80 8.52
C GLN A 468 9.64 4.53 7.50
N ALA A 469 10.50 5.52 7.24
CA ALA A 469 11.66 5.34 6.37
C ALA A 469 12.64 4.32 6.94
N LEU A 470 12.97 4.41 8.24
CA LEU A 470 13.82 3.43 8.93
C LEU A 470 13.25 2.00 8.88
N MET A 471 11.95 1.84 9.14
CA MET A 471 11.29 0.53 9.09
C MET A 471 11.26 -0.02 7.66
N SER A 472 11.11 0.86 6.65
CA SER A 472 11.26 0.46 5.26
C SER A 472 12.68 -0.04 5.00
N ASP A 473 13.72 0.68 5.42
CA ASP A 473 15.13 0.29 5.20
C ASP A 473 15.46 -1.09 5.83
N LEU A 474 14.88 -1.38 6.99
CA LEU A 474 14.97 -2.69 7.66
C LEU A 474 14.28 -3.82 6.88
N LEU A 475 13.13 -3.53 6.25
CA LEU A 475 12.34 -4.52 5.53
C LEU A 475 12.72 -4.66 4.04
N THR A 476 13.61 -3.83 3.51
CA THR A 476 13.98 -3.82 2.08
C THR A 476 14.45 -5.18 1.56
N SER A 477 15.20 -5.95 2.36
CA SER A 477 15.67 -7.29 1.93
C SER A 477 14.57 -8.35 1.98
N ALA A 478 13.68 -8.27 2.98
CA ALA A 478 12.57 -9.21 3.13
C ALA A 478 11.44 -8.94 2.12
N ILE A 479 11.23 -7.67 1.77
CA ILE A 479 10.16 -7.22 0.88
C ILE A 479 10.75 -6.23 -0.14
N PRO A 480 11.28 -6.70 -1.28
CA PRO A 480 11.90 -5.83 -2.29
C PRO A 480 10.93 -4.84 -2.94
N ASP A 481 9.68 -5.27 -3.12
CA ASP A 481 8.62 -4.45 -3.71
C ASP A 481 8.27 -3.25 -2.80
N PRO A 482 8.48 -1.99 -3.25
CA PRO A 482 8.32 -0.81 -2.41
C PRO A 482 6.88 -0.61 -1.94
N GLU A 483 5.87 -0.93 -2.77
CA GLU A 483 4.46 -0.79 -2.38
C GLU A 483 4.06 -1.83 -1.32
N ALA A 484 4.39 -3.11 -1.53
CA ALA A 484 4.15 -4.14 -0.52
C ALA A 484 4.93 -3.87 0.77
N ARG A 485 6.15 -3.32 0.67
CA ARG A 485 6.96 -2.93 1.83
C ARG A 485 6.32 -1.77 2.58
N ALA A 486 5.89 -0.71 1.90
CA ALA A 486 5.19 0.41 2.52
C ALA A 486 3.91 -0.05 3.25
N GLN A 487 3.14 -0.97 2.65
CA GLN A 487 1.97 -1.57 3.30
C GLN A 487 2.34 -2.41 4.52
N ALA A 488 3.42 -3.19 4.45
CA ALA A 488 3.92 -4.00 5.57
C ALA A 488 4.44 -3.12 6.73
N VAL A 489 5.19 -2.07 6.43
CA VAL A 489 5.64 -1.06 7.40
C VAL A 489 4.43 -0.42 8.07
N ARG A 490 3.45 0.05 7.29
CA ARG A 490 2.24 0.71 7.84
C ARG A 490 1.46 -0.24 8.76
N ARG A 491 1.24 -1.49 8.34
CA ARG A 491 0.60 -2.51 9.18
C ARG A 491 1.38 -2.76 10.46
N ARG A 492 2.72 -2.79 10.37
CA ARG A 492 3.58 -3.00 11.54
C ARG A 492 3.47 -1.83 12.52
N LEU A 493 3.53 -0.59 12.04
CA LEU A 493 3.37 0.62 12.86
C LEU A 493 2.00 0.65 13.55
N GLU A 494 0.93 0.31 12.82
CA GLU A 494 -0.43 0.14 13.38
C GLU A 494 -0.48 -0.96 14.45
N GLU A 495 0.12 -2.13 14.20
CA GLU A 495 0.15 -3.26 15.15
C GLU A 495 1.01 -3.00 16.40
N THR A 496 2.06 -2.20 16.26
CA THR A 496 2.91 -1.80 17.37
C THR A 496 2.38 -0.55 18.09
N GLY A 497 1.33 0.11 17.59
CA GLY A 497 0.87 1.38 18.16
C GLY A 497 1.93 2.50 18.15
N ILE A 498 2.98 2.36 17.33
CA ILE A 498 3.97 3.41 17.13
C ILE A 498 3.34 4.40 16.16
N PRO A 499 3.22 5.70 16.49
CA PRO A 499 2.62 6.68 15.60
C PRO A 499 3.30 6.66 14.23
N GLY A 500 2.51 6.48 13.16
CA GLY A 500 3.04 6.49 11.79
C GLY A 500 3.57 7.85 11.34
N ILE A 501 3.14 8.92 12.02
CA ILE A 501 3.59 10.30 11.85
C ILE A 501 4.12 10.76 13.21
N SER A 502 5.39 11.18 13.26
CA SER A 502 6.01 11.70 14.49
C SER A 502 5.65 13.17 14.66
N ALA A 503 5.18 13.55 15.85
CA ALA A 503 4.88 14.95 16.22
C ALA A 503 6.11 15.86 16.11
N LEU A 504 7.32 15.29 16.08
CA LEU A 504 8.56 16.05 15.91
C LEU A 504 8.64 16.75 14.55
N ASN A 505 8.12 16.17 13.47
CA ASN A 505 8.28 16.71 12.12
C ASN A 505 6.95 17.17 11.51
N SER A 506 6.12 17.84 12.31
CA SER A 506 4.84 18.41 11.85
C SER A 506 5.07 19.58 10.92
N ASN A 507 4.32 19.67 9.82
CA ASN A 507 4.30 20.86 8.98
C ASN A 507 3.42 21.96 9.60
N PHE A 508 3.78 23.21 9.34
CA PHE A 508 3.05 24.38 9.78
C PHE A 508 2.52 25.10 8.56
N ALA A 509 1.28 25.56 8.65
CA ALA A 509 0.68 26.26 7.54
C ALA A 509 1.31 27.66 7.41
N THR A 510 1.84 27.97 6.22
CA THR A 510 2.56 29.21 5.93
C THR A 510 2.14 29.81 4.58
N ALA A 511 1.90 31.11 4.52
CA ALA A 511 1.37 31.80 3.33
C ALA A 511 2.46 32.51 2.51
N ARG A 512 3.73 32.32 2.86
CA ARG A 512 4.86 32.90 2.14
C ARG A 512 5.90 31.82 1.83
N PRO A 513 6.71 31.99 0.78
CA PRO A 513 7.90 31.18 0.58
C PRO A 513 8.90 31.28 1.76
N PHE A 514 9.65 30.22 2.05
CA PHE A 514 10.61 30.17 3.16
C PHE A 514 11.78 29.22 2.88
N ILE A 515 12.91 29.46 3.56
CA ILE A 515 14.03 28.53 3.60
C ILE A 515 13.76 27.56 4.74
N LEU A 516 13.79 26.26 4.43
CA LEU A 516 13.66 25.19 5.40
C LEU A 516 14.99 24.46 5.53
N ARG A 517 15.55 24.49 6.74
CA ARG A 517 16.60 23.57 7.14
C ARG A 517 16.00 22.48 8.01
N ASN A 518 16.22 21.22 7.64
CA ASN A 518 15.72 20.07 8.37
C ASN A 518 16.84 19.04 8.57
N ASP A 519 17.28 18.89 9.82
CA ASP A 519 18.30 17.94 10.23
C ASP A 519 17.64 16.85 11.10
N VAL A 520 17.68 15.61 10.66
CA VAL A 520 17.05 14.46 11.32
C VAL A 520 18.05 13.32 11.46
N ALA A 521 18.29 12.89 12.69
CA ALA A 521 19.04 11.67 12.99
C ALA A 521 18.07 10.65 13.59
N SER A 522 18.11 9.41 13.12
CA SER A 522 17.19 8.38 13.57
C SER A 522 17.86 7.01 13.63
N PHE A 523 17.49 6.25 14.65
CA PHE A 523 18.01 4.93 14.95
C PHE A 523 16.86 3.97 15.25
N ALA A 524 16.97 2.75 14.75
CA ALA A 524 16.05 1.67 15.08
C ALA A 524 16.82 0.40 15.45
N LEU A 525 16.33 -0.32 16.46
CA LEU A 525 16.75 -1.65 16.87
C LEU A 525 15.55 -2.59 16.85
N LEU A 526 15.62 -3.64 16.03
CA LEU A 526 14.67 -4.73 15.94
C LEU A 526 15.24 -5.96 16.65
N GLY A 527 14.75 -6.23 17.85
CA GLY A 527 14.94 -7.51 18.54
C GLY A 527 13.82 -8.50 18.23
N ALA A 528 13.90 -9.70 18.81
CA ALA A 528 12.88 -10.74 18.62
C ALA A 528 11.49 -10.34 19.14
N ILE A 529 11.46 -9.62 20.26
CA ILE A 529 10.23 -9.15 20.92
C ILE A 529 10.24 -7.63 21.20
N HIS A 530 11.37 -6.96 21.06
CA HIS A 530 11.52 -5.53 21.33
C HIS A 530 11.79 -4.76 20.03
N THR A 531 11.12 -3.64 19.83
CA THR A 531 11.44 -2.67 18.80
C THR A 531 11.72 -1.34 19.48
N ILE A 532 12.93 -0.81 19.33
CA ILE A 532 13.32 0.51 19.85
C ILE A 532 13.52 1.45 18.66
N THR A 533 12.96 2.65 18.74
CA THR A 533 13.21 3.71 17.75
C THR A 533 13.51 5.01 18.44
N LEU A 534 14.63 5.64 18.08
CA LEU A 534 15.05 6.94 18.58
C LEU A 534 15.12 7.93 17.41
N SER A 535 14.78 9.20 17.65
CA SER A 535 14.95 10.26 16.66
C SER A 535 15.29 11.57 17.35
N VAL A 536 16.22 12.32 16.77
CA VAL A 536 16.58 13.68 17.14
C VAL A 536 16.35 14.56 15.91
N ILE A 537 15.79 15.73 16.12
CA ILE A 537 15.53 16.69 15.05
C ILE A 537 16.05 18.09 15.39
N ARG A 538 16.43 18.81 14.35
CA ARG A 538 16.59 20.26 14.36
C ARG A 538 15.98 20.82 13.08
N ARG A 539 14.94 21.63 13.23
CA ARG A 539 14.25 22.30 12.13
C ARG A 539 14.41 23.80 12.28
N GLU A 540 14.66 24.49 11.18
CA GLU A 540 14.71 25.94 11.15
C GLU A 540 13.97 26.43 9.90
N GLN A 541 12.98 27.30 10.10
CA GLN A 541 12.19 27.89 9.02
C GLN A 541 12.37 29.41 9.06
N ARG A 542 12.71 29.99 7.90
CA ARG A 542 12.85 31.44 7.73
C ARG A 542 12.14 31.88 6.46
N GLY A 543 11.08 32.66 6.61
CA GLY A 543 10.31 33.23 5.51
C GLY A 543 11.09 34.27 4.72
N PHE A 544 10.68 34.46 3.48
CA PHE A 544 11.17 35.52 2.60
C PHE A 544 10.02 36.10 1.75
N GLY A 545 10.23 37.31 1.23
CA GLY A 545 9.22 38.06 0.47
C GLY A 545 8.21 38.83 1.34
N VAL A 546 7.40 39.66 0.68
CA VAL A 546 6.31 40.43 1.32
C VAL A 546 5.06 39.57 1.37
N SER A 547 4.48 39.39 2.56
CA SER A 547 3.19 38.73 2.72
C SER A 547 2.11 39.80 2.86
N LEU A 548 1.00 39.69 2.11
CA LEU A 548 -0.16 40.58 2.29
C LEU A 548 -1.14 40.05 3.35
N ALA A 549 -0.86 38.88 3.96
CA ALA A 549 -1.51 38.53 5.21
C ALA A 549 -1.03 39.54 6.26
N GLY A 550 -1.96 40.20 6.95
CA GLY A 550 -1.64 41.30 7.89
C GLY A 550 -0.52 40.93 8.86
N GLU A 551 0.31 41.92 9.20
CA GLU A 551 1.40 41.77 10.17
C GLU A 551 0.89 41.10 11.45
N GLY A 552 1.64 40.09 11.95
CA GLY A 552 1.30 39.36 13.18
C GLY A 552 0.46 38.09 13.01
N SER A 553 0.20 37.63 11.78
CA SER A 553 -0.45 36.33 11.57
C SER A 553 0.48 35.15 11.88
N SER A 554 0.01 34.17 12.67
CA SER A 554 0.71 32.91 12.99
C SER A 554 1.19 32.10 11.77
N VAL A 555 0.63 32.40 10.60
CA VAL A 555 0.95 31.78 9.31
C VAL A 555 2.27 32.33 8.72
N GLN A 556 2.97 33.22 9.44
CA GLN A 556 4.26 33.81 9.04
C GLN A 556 5.40 33.50 10.02
N ASP A 557 5.20 32.60 10.98
CA ASP A 557 6.16 32.34 12.05
C ASP A 557 7.53 31.84 11.49
N ASP A 558 8.60 32.53 11.88
CA ASP A 558 9.99 32.10 11.70
C ASP A 558 10.52 31.51 12.99
N PHE A 559 11.01 30.27 12.92
CA PHE A 559 11.26 29.51 14.14
C PHE A 559 12.42 28.54 13.99
N ARG A 560 12.98 28.16 15.14
CA ARG A 560 13.87 27.02 15.29
C ARG A 560 13.27 26.02 16.26
N GLN A 561 13.11 24.78 15.80
CA GLN A 561 12.65 23.66 16.60
C GLN A 561 13.77 22.66 16.85
N ARG A 562 13.84 22.14 18.08
CA ARG A 562 14.72 21.03 18.47
C ARG A 562 13.90 20.03 19.23
N GLY A 563 14.09 18.74 18.93
CA GLY A 563 13.29 17.72 19.59
C GLY A 563 13.92 16.35 19.59
N PHE A 564 13.42 15.52 20.49
CA PHE A 564 13.83 14.14 20.68
C PHE A 564 12.59 13.27 20.86
N SER A 565 12.62 12.06 20.31
CA SER A 565 11.60 11.06 20.53
C SER A 565 12.23 9.69 20.75
N ALA A 566 11.73 8.97 21.75
CA ALA A 566 12.06 7.58 22.01
C ALA A 566 10.78 6.76 22.04
N ASN A 567 10.77 5.63 21.32
CA ASN A 567 9.69 4.65 21.39
C ASN A 567 10.27 3.26 21.67
N LEU A 568 9.64 2.53 22.59
CA LEU A 568 9.92 1.15 22.94
C LEU A 568 8.63 0.35 22.79
N ALA A 569 8.56 -0.50 21.77
CA ALA A 569 7.48 -1.47 21.61
C ALA A 569 7.96 -2.86 22.05
N ARG A 570 7.21 -3.52 22.93
CA ARG A 570 7.44 -4.89 23.39
C ARG A 570 6.26 -5.76 23.02
N ARG A 571 6.51 -6.77 22.19
CA ARG A 571 5.53 -7.82 21.89
C ARG A 571 5.34 -8.72 23.11
N LEU A 572 4.14 -8.72 23.68
CA LEU A 572 3.78 -9.61 24.79
C LEU A 572 3.28 -10.97 24.27
N SER A 573 2.58 -10.96 23.13
CA SER A 573 2.04 -12.16 22.48
C SER A 573 1.99 -11.99 20.96
N PRO A 574 1.60 -13.00 20.18
CA PRO A 574 1.42 -12.83 18.76
C PRO A 574 0.43 -11.73 18.35
N LEU A 575 -0.49 -11.37 19.26
CA LEU A 575 -1.61 -10.45 19.04
C LEU A 575 -1.51 -9.17 19.88
N SER A 576 -0.64 -9.10 20.89
CA SER A 576 -0.57 -8.00 21.86
C SER A 576 0.82 -7.36 21.94
N THR A 577 0.86 -6.03 21.94
CA THR A 577 2.08 -5.22 22.03
C THR A 577 1.89 -4.11 23.06
N VAL A 578 2.87 -3.91 23.94
CA VAL A 578 2.97 -2.73 24.80
C VAL A 578 3.93 -1.74 24.18
N THR A 579 3.57 -0.46 24.16
CA THR A 579 4.39 0.62 23.60
C THR A 579 4.52 1.74 24.60
N LEU A 580 5.76 2.11 24.88
CA LEU A 580 6.13 3.29 25.65
C LEU A 580 6.70 4.32 24.67
N ALA A 581 6.25 5.56 24.76
CA ALA A 581 6.73 6.65 23.93
C ALA A 581 6.99 7.90 24.77
N ALA A 582 8.09 8.58 24.49
CA ALA A 582 8.47 9.85 25.10
C ALA A 582 8.92 10.80 24.00
N THR A 583 8.38 12.01 23.99
CA THR A 583 8.72 13.07 23.02
C THR A 583 8.97 14.37 23.78
N SER A 584 10.01 15.09 23.39
CA SER A 584 10.33 16.43 23.88
C SER A 584 10.56 17.34 22.69
N LEU A 585 9.97 18.53 22.70
CA LEU A 585 10.10 19.53 21.66
C LEU A 585 10.31 20.91 22.29
N GLN A 586 11.21 21.70 21.72
CA GLN A 586 11.40 23.11 22.05
C GLN A 586 11.33 23.93 20.77
N THR A 587 10.55 25.00 20.78
CA THR A 587 10.41 25.97 19.69
C THR A 587 10.89 27.34 20.19
N ASP A 588 11.86 27.92 19.48
CA ASP A 588 12.33 29.29 19.68
C ASP A 588 11.87 30.15 18.48
N ASP A 589 11.28 31.33 18.71
CA ASP A 589 10.98 32.32 17.66
C ASP A 589 12.26 33.05 17.23
N LEU A 590 12.44 33.18 15.92
CA LEU A 590 13.63 33.82 15.33
C LEU A 590 13.46 35.33 15.12
N THR A 591 12.23 35.83 15.21
CA THR A 591 11.89 37.25 15.10
C THR A 591 11.61 37.89 16.47
N ILE A 592 10.87 37.20 17.34
CA ILE A 592 10.53 37.65 18.69
C ILE A 592 11.29 36.81 19.72
N THR A 593 12.48 37.25 20.13
CA THR A 593 13.39 36.43 20.97
C THR A 593 12.82 35.99 22.33
N THR A 594 11.77 36.66 22.82
CA THR A 594 11.07 36.31 24.07
C THR A 594 10.00 35.23 23.91
N ARG A 595 9.56 34.93 22.67
CA ARG A 595 8.52 33.93 22.40
C ARG A 595 9.15 32.54 22.25
N GLN A 596 8.82 31.65 23.19
CA GLN A 596 9.36 30.30 23.25
C GLN A 596 8.31 29.33 23.79
N THR A 597 8.36 28.09 23.32
CA THR A 597 7.50 27.02 23.85
C THR A 597 8.29 25.74 24.07
N ARG A 598 7.95 25.01 25.13
CA ARG A 598 8.48 23.67 25.40
C ARG A 598 7.32 22.70 25.55
N GLN A 599 7.47 21.51 24.99
CA GLN A 599 6.49 20.47 25.09
C GLN A 599 7.13 19.13 25.47
N HIS A 600 6.53 18.47 26.44
CA HIS A 600 6.84 17.11 26.83
C HIS A 600 5.59 16.24 26.68
N PHE A 601 5.75 15.07 26.05
CA PHE A 601 4.67 14.13 25.82
C PHE A 601 5.15 12.72 26.12
N TYR A 602 4.46 12.05 27.04
CA TYR A 602 4.74 10.68 27.43
C TYR A 602 3.48 9.85 27.26
N SER A 603 3.62 8.61 26.77
CA SER A 603 2.50 7.69 26.68
C SER A 603 2.92 6.25 26.89
N ALA A 604 2.01 5.47 27.44
CA ALA A 604 2.11 4.03 27.57
C ALA A 604 0.81 3.42 27.07
N SER A 605 0.89 2.48 26.13
CA SER A 605 -0.28 1.85 25.53
C SER A 605 -0.11 0.33 25.37
N LEU A 606 -1.19 -0.40 25.52
CA LEU A 606 -1.34 -1.81 25.21
C LEU A 606 -2.29 -1.94 24.02
N ALA A 607 -1.79 -2.37 22.88
CA ALA A 607 -2.59 -2.71 21.71
C ALA A 607 -2.76 -4.23 21.63
N THR A 608 -3.97 -4.71 21.35
CA THR A 608 -4.27 -6.13 21.15
C THR A 608 -5.24 -6.38 20.00
N ARG A 609 -5.04 -7.48 19.27
CA ARG A 609 -5.97 -7.95 18.25
C ARG A 609 -6.95 -8.95 18.87
N LEU A 610 -8.19 -8.51 19.11
CA LEU A 610 -9.27 -9.34 19.66
C LEU A 610 -9.84 -10.34 18.64
N SER A 611 -9.82 -9.99 17.34
CA SER A 611 -10.22 -10.87 16.24
C SER A 611 -9.45 -10.51 14.96
N PRO A 612 -9.50 -11.31 13.88
CA PRO A 612 -8.90 -10.94 12.58
C PRO A 612 -9.39 -9.59 12.03
N ARG A 613 -10.54 -9.10 12.49
CA ARG A 613 -11.20 -7.87 12.05
C ARG A 613 -11.27 -6.79 13.13
N THR A 614 -10.86 -7.08 14.36
CA THR A 614 -11.08 -6.21 15.53
C THR A 614 -9.77 -6.04 16.29
N SER A 615 -9.35 -4.80 16.51
CA SER A 615 -8.27 -4.44 17.42
C SER A 615 -8.77 -3.51 18.51
N ALA A 616 -8.17 -3.61 19.69
CA ALA A 616 -8.41 -2.72 20.80
C ALA A 616 -7.08 -2.16 21.30
N ALA A 617 -7.11 -0.94 21.83
CA ALA A 617 -5.98 -0.36 22.55
C ALA A 617 -6.46 0.28 23.84
N LEU A 618 -5.62 0.22 24.87
CA LEU A 618 -5.80 0.91 26.14
C LEU A 618 -4.48 1.60 26.48
N GLY A 619 -4.52 2.84 26.94
CA GLY A 619 -3.30 3.54 27.29
C GLY A 619 -3.53 4.73 28.20
N VAL A 620 -2.40 5.29 28.62
CA VAL A 620 -2.30 6.51 29.40
C VAL A 620 -1.34 7.46 28.71
N ARG A 621 -1.57 8.76 28.86
CA ARG A 621 -0.66 9.79 28.38
C ARG A 621 -0.54 10.93 29.39
N HIS A 622 0.61 11.57 29.36
CA HIS A 622 0.92 12.82 30.06
C HIS A 622 1.43 13.82 29.03
N ALA A 623 0.84 15.00 28.99
CA ALA A 623 1.27 16.10 28.14
C ALA A 623 1.49 17.35 28.99
N GLU A 624 2.62 18.00 28.78
CA GLU A 624 2.98 19.28 29.37
C GLU A 624 3.40 20.22 28.26
N PHE A 625 2.82 21.41 28.24
CA PHE A 625 3.13 22.45 27.29
C PHE A 625 3.35 23.75 28.04
N ASP A 626 4.57 24.26 27.99
CA ASP A 626 4.96 25.54 28.56
C ASP A 626 5.10 26.55 27.42
N SER A 627 4.38 27.66 27.50
CA SER A 627 4.51 28.81 26.60
C SER A 627 5.06 30.02 27.36
N SER A 628 5.79 30.88 26.65
CA SER A 628 6.13 32.23 27.11
C SER A 628 4.89 33.09 27.39
N ILE A 629 3.72 32.70 26.87
CA ILE A 629 2.42 33.27 27.22
C ILE A 629 1.77 32.34 28.27
N PRO A 630 1.77 32.70 29.57
CA PRO A 630 1.37 31.77 30.64
C PRO A 630 -0.06 31.21 30.51
N LEU A 631 -0.97 31.97 29.88
CA LEU A 631 -2.36 31.55 29.64
C LEU A 631 -2.49 30.43 28.60
N GLU A 632 -1.44 30.17 27.80
CA GLU A 632 -1.41 29.09 26.83
C GLU A 632 -0.75 27.81 27.38
N SER A 633 -0.14 27.89 28.57
CA SER A 633 0.51 26.74 29.20
C SER A 633 -0.52 25.79 29.81
N TYR A 634 -0.30 24.49 29.66
CA TYR A 634 -1.19 23.47 30.23
C TYR A 634 -0.44 22.20 30.63
N ARG A 635 -1.09 21.43 31.51
CA ARG A 635 -0.73 20.05 31.81
C ARG A 635 -1.98 19.18 31.68
N GLU A 636 -1.82 17.99 31.11
CA GLU A 636 -2.88 17.03 30.87
C GLU A 636 -2.40 15.62 31.25
N ASN A 637 -3.20 14.90 32.03
CA ASN A 637 -3.14 13.47 32.19
C ASN A 637 -4.41 12.86 31.60
N ALA A 638 -4.27 11.86 30.74
CA ALA A 638 -5.41 11.21 30.13
C ALA A 638 -5.26 9.69 30.08
N ILE A 639 -6.40 9.01 30.23
CA ILE A 639 -6.56 7.57 30.02
C ILE A 639 -7.43 7.40 28.79
N PHE A 640 -6.99 6.60 27.83
CA PHE A 640 -7.71 6.39 26.59
C PHE A 640 -7.88 4.91 26.26
N ALA A 641 -9.03 4.57 25.69
CA ALA A 641 -9.33 3.27 25.15
C ALA A 641 -9.88 3.43 23.73
N SER A 642 -9.50 2.54 22.83
CA SER A 642 -10.06 2.51 21.48
C SER A 642 -10.37 1.11 21.02
N LEU A 643 -11.38 0.99 20.16
CA LEU A 643 -11.79 -0.22 19.48
C LEU A 643 -11.91 0.10 18.00
N SER A 644 -11.19 -0.62 17.15
CA SER A 644 -11.27 -0.46 15.70
C SER A 644 -11.66 -1.77 15.03
N ILE A 645 -12.59 -1.67 14.09
CA ILE A 645 -13.11 -2.80 13.32
C ILE A 645 -12.84 -2.52 11.84
N ARG A 646 -12.20 -3.46 11.13
CA ARG A 646 -12.01 -3.42 9.68
C ARG A 646 -12.62 -4.69 9.06
N ARG A 647 -13.59 -4.52 8.17
CA ARG A 647 -14.19 -5.65 7.45
C ARG A 647 -13.53 -5.81 6.09
N TYR A 648 -12.69 -6.84 5.98
CA TYR A 648 -12.26 -7.30 4.67
C TYR A 648 -13.40 -8.09 3.99
N PRO A 649 -13.75 -7.77 2.73
CA PRO A 649 -14.73 -8.51 1.98
C PRO A 649 -14.27 -9.96 1.85
N SER A 650 -15.20 -10.89 2.08
CA SER A 650 -14.96 -12.31 1.95
C SER A 650 -14.93 -12.68 0.46
N HIS A 651 -13.77 -12.58 -0.16
CA HIS A 651 -13.47 -13.33 -1.38
C HIS A 651 -12.45 -14.41 -1.08
N VAL A 652 -12.63 -15.52 -1.79
CA VAL A 652 -12.04 -16.85 -1.66
C VAL A 652 -10.70 -16.84 -0.92
N ARG A 653 -10.63 -17.59 0.18
CA ARG A 653 -9.40 -17.92 0.91
C ARG A 653 -8.43 -18.61 -0.06
N SER A 654 -7.60 -17.86 -0.78
CA SER A 654 -6.35 -18.36 -1.34
C SER A 654 -5.36 -18.52 -0.19
N VAL A 655 -5.54 -19.59 0.59
CA VAL A 655 -4.55 -20.05 1.55
C VAL A 655 -3.41 -20.66 0.73
N LEU A 656 -2.43 -19.85 0.38
CA LEU A 656 -1.17 -20.34 -0.17
C LEU A 656 -0.39 -21.03 0.97
N ARG A 657 -0.65 -22.32 1.20
CA ARG A 657 0.20 -23.17 2.05
C ARG A 657 1.41 -23.57 1.22
N ILE A 658 2.54 -22.89 1.42
CA ILE A 658 3.81 -23.28 0.83
C ILE A 658 4.30 -24.52 1.59
N HIS A 659 4.31 -25.69 0.93
CA HIS A 659 4.96 -26.90 1.45
C HIS A 659 6.29 -27.06 0.73
N ARG A 660 7.40 -26.90 1.44
CA ARG A 660 8.72 -27.30 0.94
C ARG A 660 8.84 -28.82 1.09
N LYS A 661 8.84 -29.54 -0.02
CA LYS A 661 9.22 -30.96 -0.07
C LYS A 661 10.34 -31.11 -1.08
N ALA A 662 11.52 -31.55 -0.64
CA ALA A 662 12.56 -32.02 -1.54
C ALA A 662 12.09 -33.37 -2.09
N VAL A 663 11.88 -33.46 -3.41
CA VAL A 663 11.53 -34.71 -4.08
C VAL A 663 12.81 -35.30 -4.66
N PRO A 664 13.34 -36.41 -4.12
CA PRO A 664 14.49 -37.07 -4.74
C PRO A 664 14.08 -37.70 -6.08
N ALA A 665 14.96 -37.59 -7.07
CA ALA A 665 14.80 -38.24 -8.37
C ALA A 665 14.83 -39.77 -8.19
N GLN A 666 13.67 -40.43 -8.27
CA GLN A 666 13.59 -41.88 -8.45
C GLN A 666 13.46 -42.21 -9.93
N SER A 667 14.24 -43.20 -10.38
CA SER A 667 14.23 -43.75 -11.74
C SER A 667 12.83 -44.24 -12.13
N GLY A 668 12.32 -43.72 -13.25
CA GLY A 668 10.95 -43.93 -13.70
C GLY A 668 10.61 -45.37 -14.06
N SER A 669 9.49 -45.85 -13.55
CA SER A 669 8.68 -46.89 -14.20
C SER A 669 7.73 -46.19 -15.16
N ALA A 670 7.76 -46.52 -16.46
CA ALA A 670 6.91 -45.89 -17.46
C ALA A 670 5.43 -46.26 -17.23
N VAL A 671 4.56 -45.25 -17.13
CA VAL A 671 3.10 -45.42 -17.13
C VAL A 671 2.67 -45.57 -18.59
N LEU A 672 2.10 -46.72 -18.95
CA LEU A 672 1.72 -47.10 -20.31
C LEU A 672 0.22 -47.42 -20.38
N LEU A 673 -0.40 -47.34 -21.55
CA LEU A 673 -1.80 -47.78 -21.73
C LEU A 673 -1.92 -49.31 -21.63
N ARG A 674 -3.02 -49.80 -21.06
CA ARG A 674 -3.36 -51.24 -21.09
C ARG A 674 -3.85 -51.61 -22.50
N GLN A 675 -3.07 -52.41 -23.24
CA GLN A 675 -3.54 -53.03 -24.50
C GLN A 675 -4.32 -54.33 -24.23
N PRO A 676 -5.33 -54.69 -25.05
CA PRO A 676 -6.03 -55.97 -24.95
C PRO A 676 -5.12 -57.13 -25.41
N ALA A 677 -5.10 -58.22 -24.64
CA ALA A 677 -4.23 -59.37 -24.87
C ALA A 677 -4.66 -60.23 -26.08
N ALA A 678 -3.70 -60.63 -26.92
CA ALA A 678 -3.81 -61.69 -27.92
C ALA A 678 -2.99 -62.93 -27.49
N PRO A 679 -3.36 -64.16 -27.89
CA PRO A 679 -2.90 -65.39 -27.23
C PRO A 679 -1.48 -65.82 -27.64
N ALA A 680 -0.84 -66.52 -26.70
CA ALA A 680 0.57 -66.89 -26.67
C ALA A 680 1.00 -67.89 -27.75
N ARG A 681 2.28 -67.79 -28.14
CA ARG A 681 3.08 -68.91 -28.66
C ARG A 681 4.40 -68.99 -27.91
N ASP A 682 4.62 -70.15 -27.30
CA ASP A 682 5.83 -70.56 -26.61
C ASP A 682 7.03 -70.61 -27.55
N VAL A 683 8.16 -70.03 -27.12
CA VAL A 683 9.50 -70.52 -27.47
C VAL A 683 10.38 -70.47 -26.23
N VAL A 684 10.80 -71.65 -25.82
CA VAL A 684 11.76 -71.97 -24.74
C VAL A 684 13.19 -71.67 -25.20
N CYS A 685 14.02 -70.99 -24.38
CA CYS A 685 15.39 -71.45 -24.08
C CYS A 685 16.17 -70.63 -23.02
N ARG A 686 16.58 -71.36 -21.97
CA ARG A 686 17.89 -71.44 -21.27
C ARG A 686 18.66 -70.16 -20.84
N ILE A 687 18.67 -69.98 -19.51
CA ILE A 687 19.82 -70.00 -18.57
C ILE A 687 21.16 -69.42 -19.04
N ARG A 688 21.66 -68.39 -18.35
CA ARG A 688 22.94 -68.45 -17.60
C ARG A 688 23.09 -67.31 -16.59
N ALA A 689 23.37 -67.70 -15.35
CA ALA A 689 23.81 -66.83 -14.27
C ALA A 689 25.28 -66.43 -14.46
N ALA A 690 25.64 -65.23 -14.02
CA ALA A 690 27.01 -64.88 -13.69
C ALA A 690 27.05 -63.94 -12.47
N SER A 691 27.69 -64.45 -11.43
CA SER A 691 28.06 -63.80 -10.18
C SER A 691 29.14 -62.74 -10.33
N ARG A 692 29.22 -61.78 -9.39
CA ARG A 692 30.38 -61.47 -8.52
C ARG A 692 30.01 -60.27 -7.62
N ARG A 693 30.00 -60.44 -6.29
CA ARG A 693 31.10 -60.15 -5.33
C ARG A 693 31.62 -58.72 -5.48
N GLY A 694 31.75 -57.88 -4.46
CA GLY A 694 31.72 -57.96 -3.00
C GLY A 694 32.25 -56.58 -2.52
N ILE A 695 32.00 -56.08 -1.31
CA ILE A 695 32.74 -56.29 -0.05
C ILE A 695 32.25 -55.08 0.82
N HIS A 696 31.53 -55.29 1.93
CA HIS A 696 32.03 -55.27 3.33
C HIS A 696 32.72 -53.95 3.74
N ARG A 697 32.45 -53.29 4.88
CA ARG A 697 32.14 -53.71 6.26
C ARG A 697 31.63 -52.48 7.04
N HIS A 698 30.62 -52.61 7.91
CA HIS A 698 30.71 -52.60 9.39
C HIS A 698 31.38 -51.35 10.01
N HIS A 699 30.87 -50.69 11.05
CA HIS A 699 30.40 -51.30 12.31
C HIS A 699 29.68 -50.29 13.23
N ARG A 700 28.74 -50.83 14.03
CA ARG A 700 28.39 -50.54 15.46
C ARG A 700 27.85 -49.14 15.83
N GLY A 701 26.84 -49.00 16.70
CA GLY A 701 26.09 -49.98 17.50
C GLY A 701 25.36 -49.31 18.68
N GLY A 702 24.33 -50.00 19.21
CA GLY A 702 23.59 -49.75 20.48
C GLY A 702 22.24 -49.03 20.30
N ARG A 703 21.03 -49.61 20.39
CA ARG A 703 20.30 -50.47 21.41
C ARG A 703 20.16 -49.79 22.79
N GLY A 704 19.03 -49.80 23.51
CA GLY A 704 17.71 -50.51 23.44
C GLY A 704 16.50 -49.56 23.68
N ARG A 705 15.22 -49.91 23.47
CA ARG A 705 14.31 -50.92 24.11
C ARG A 705 14.21 -50.75 25.64
N GLU A 706 13.07 -50.73 26.33
CA GLU A 706 11.69 -51.25 26.12
C GLU A 706 10.78 -50.73 27.28
N ASP A 707 9.46 -50.58 27.01
CA ASP A 707 8.30 -50.95 27.88
C ASP A 707 8.00 -50.19 29.22
N ASP A 708 6.80 -50.08 29.81
CA ASP A 708 5.39 -50.48 29.54
C ASP A 708 4.42 -49.70 30.49
N ALA A 709 3.12 -49.71 30.17
CA ALA A 709 1.90 -49.71 31.04
C ALA A 709 1.56 -48.65 32.15
N GLY A 710 0.32 -48.11 32.08
CA GLY A 710 -0.72 -48.38 33.11
C GLY A 710 -1.32 -47.25 34.01
N SER A 711 -2.67 -47.10 33.94
CA SER A 711 -3.63 -46.64 35.00
C SER A 711 -3.66 -45.14 35.36
N GLN A 712 -4.72 -44.46 35.82
CA GLN A 712 -6.12 -44.73 36.22
C GLN A 712 -6.84 -43.36 36.41
N SER A 713 -8.18 -43.32 36.25
CA SER A 713 -9.06 -42.21 36.67
C SER A 713 -9.31 -42.24 38.20
N PRO A 714 -9.78 -41.15 38.86
CA PRO A 714 -11.21 -41.09 39.19
C PRO A 714 -11.88 -39.68 39.31
N ARG A 715 -13.19 -39.67 38.99
CA ARG A 715 -14.36 -39.08 39.71
C ARG A 715 -14.69 -37.57 39.73
N GLN A 716 -15.94 -37.31 39.32
CA GLN A 716 -16.84 -36.19 39.71
C GLN A 716 -17.42 -36.38 41.13
N PRO A 717 -18.18 -35.40 41.67
CA PRO A 717 -19.66 -35.34 41.54
C PRO A 717 -20.15 -33.90 41.18
N GLY A 718 -21.34 -33.57 40.67
CA GLY A 718 -22.68 -34.20 40.62
C GLY A 718 -23.69 -33.33 41.39
N PHE A 719 -24.72 -32.76 40.71
CA PHE A 719 -26.10 -32.38 41.15
C PHE A 719 -26.70 -31.32 40.17
N ALA A 720 -27.56 -31.72 39.22
CA ALA A 720 -29.04 -31.72 39.22
C ALA A 720 -29.67 -30.32 38.94
N ALA A 721 -30.31 -30.03 37.80
CA ALA A 721 -31.51 -30.57 37.12
C ALA A 721 -32.86 -29.99 37.64
N GLY A 722 -33.67 -29.48 36.69
CA GLY A 722 -35.03 -28.93 36.84
C GLY A 722 -35.31 -27.92 35.72
N ASP A 723 -35.59 -28.31 34.48
CA ASP A 723 -36.83 -28.86 33.89
C ASP A 723 -37.95 -27.81 33.62
N ARG A 724 -38.17 -27.62 32.31
CA ARG A 724 -39.45 -27.49 31.57
C ARG A 724 -40.29 -26.19 31.44
N ARG A 725 -40.74 -26.07 30.16
CA ARG A 725 -42.01 -25.52 29.60
C ARG A 725 -42.04 -24.01 29.33
N GLN A 726 -42.21 -23.52 28.09
CA GLN A 726 -43.25 -23.64 27.03
C GLN A 726 -44.12 -22.37 26.99
N SER A 727 -44.15 -21.70 25.83
CA SER A 727 -45.28 -20.95 25.18
C SER A 727 -44.69 -19.78 24.35
N ARG A 728 -44.57 -19.81 23.02
CA ARG A 728 -45.58 -19.61 21.95
C ARG A 728 -46.50 -18.39 22.08
N GLN A 729 -46.34 -17.50 21.09
CA GLN A 729 -47.35 -16.88 20.19
C GLN A 729 -47.94 -15.47 20.47
N HIS A 730 -47.93 -14.70 19.35
CA HIS A 730 -48.88 -13.68 18.87
C HIS A 730 -48.90 -12.30 19.58
N ALA A 731 -49.18 -11.17 18.94
CA ALA A 731 -49.44 -10.81 17.53
C ALA A 731 -49.32 -9.27 17.35
N THR A 732 -49.04 -8.89 16.11
CA THR A 732 -49.46 -7.71 15.34
C THR A 732 -50.45 -6.70 15.96
N ARG A 733 -50.17 -5.39 15.79
CA ARG A 733 -51.18 -4.45 15.23
C ARG A 733 -50.58 -3.13 14.71
N CYS A 734 -50.92 -2.82 13.47
CA CYS A 734 -50.88 -1.49 12.86
C CYS A 734 -51.98 -0.57 13.44
N GLY A 735 -51.74 0.74 13.39
CA GLY A 735 -52.76 1.78 13.52
C GLY A 735 -52.28 3.11 12.92
N ARG A 736 -52.78 3.45 11.74
CA ARG A 736 -52.82 4.81 11.18
C ARG A 736 -54.08 5.51 11.70
N TYR A 737 -54.05 6.82 11.96
CA TYR A 737 -54.86 7.86 11.28
C TYR A 737 -54.80 9.25 11.96
N ALA A 738 -54.85 10.28 11.10
CA ALA A 738 -55.36 11.66 11.23
C ALA A 738 -54.73 12.62 12.26
N ALA A 739 -54.23 13.83 11.95
CA ALA A 739 -54.60 14.95 11.06
C ALA A 739 -55.53 16.03 11.70
N HIS A 740 -55.10 17.29 11.53
CA HIS A 740 -55.71 18.59 11.92
C HIS A 740 -55.51 19.03 13.39
N GLY A 741 -55.20 20.29 13.71
CA GLY A 741 -55.32 21.54 12.95
C GLY A 741 -54.39 22.66 13.45
N ARG A 742 -54.37 23.72 12.66
CA ARG A 742 -53.50 24.91 12.71
C ARG A 742 -53.97 25.91 13.78
N SER A 743 -53.02 26.65 14.36
CA SER A 743 -53.17 28.10 14.57
C SER A 743 -51.79 28.77 14.55
N ARG A 744 -51.66 29.72 13.62
CA ARG A 744 -50.51 30.60 13.39
C ARG A 744 -50.46 31.70 14.45
N LEU A 745 -49.26 32.10 14.85
CA LEU A 745 -48.88 33.50 15.06
C LEU A 745 -47.46 33.69 14.52
N TRP A 746 -47.31 34.77 13.77
CA TRP A 746 -46.24 35.18 12.85
C TRP A 746 -45.18 36.00 13.64
N ASN A 747 -43.89 35.59 13.65
CA ASN A 747 -42.69 36.18 12.99
C ASN A 747 -42.35 37.65 13.39
N PRO A 748 -41.08 38.15 13.29
CA PRO A 748 -39.85 37.54 12.77
C PRO A 748 -38.56 37.80 13.59
N ASP A 749 -37.51 37.00 13.37
CA ASP A 749 -36.17 37.49 12.98
C ASP A 749 -35.20 36.35 12.64
N GLU A 750 -34.51 36.55 11.51
CA GLU A 750 -33.27 35.93 11.01
C GLU A 750 -33.23 34.46 10.52
N GLY A 751 -33.32 34.34 9.18
CA GLY A 751 -32.09 34.08 8.40
C GLY A 751 -31.68 32.62 8.18
N ALA A 752 -32.42 31.93 7.31
CA ALA A 752 -32.31 30.52 7.01
C ALA A 752 -30.98 30.04 6.37
N CYS A 753 -30.54 28.88 6.86
CA CYS A 753 -29.75 27.88 6.15
C CYS A 753 -30.37 27.49 4.80
N GLN A 754 -29.53 27.35 3.77
CA GLN A 754 -29.87 26.55 2.59
C GLN A 754 -28.96 25.32 2.49
N VAL A 755 -29.62 24.17 2.57
CA VAL A 755 -29.14 22.85 2.13
C VAL A 755 -29.37 22.77 0.62
N GLY A 756 -28.33 22.38 -0.14
CA GLY A 756 -28.41 22.14 -1.59
C GLY A 756 -27.85 20.77 -1.95
N ALA A 757 -28.72 19.93 -2.48
CA ALA A 757 -28.49 18.53 -2.83
C ALA A 757 -27.60 18.32 -4.08
N ALA A 758 -27.00 17.13 -4.16
CA ALA A 758 -26.33 16.59 -5.35
C ALA A 758 -27.31 16.30 -6.50
N PRO A 759 -26.77 16.13 -7.73
CA PRO A 759 -27.15 14.95 -8.51
C PRO A 759 -25.95 14.24 -9.16
N PHE A 760 -26.01 12.91 -9.16
CA PHE A 760 -25.24 11.98 -9.99
C PHE A 760 -26.21 11.39 -11.04
N ALA A 761 -25.89 11.44 -12.35
CA ALA A 761 -26.11 10.33 -13.30
C ALA A 761 -25.76 10.68 -14.77
N ARG A 762 -24.90 9.82 -15.35
CA ARG A 762 -24.89 9.25 -16.72
C ARG A 762 -24.57 10.13 -17.95
N GLY A 763 -23.57 9.67 -18.73
CA GLY A 763 -23.47 9.91 -20.17
C GLY A 763 -22.09 9.66 -20.78
N LEU A 764 -21.90 8.53 -21.46
CA LEU A 764 -20.71 8.11 -22.21
C LEU A 764 -20.64 8.80 -23.59
N ALA A 765 -19.41 9.04 -24.06
CA ALA A 765 -18.92 9.04 -25.46
C ALA A 765 -19.56 9.99 -26.51
N ARG A 766 -18.74 10.90 -27.07
CA ARG A 766 -18.33 10.91 -28.50
C ARG A 766 -17.41 12.09 -28.84
N LEU A 767 -16.32 11.76 -29.54
CA LEU A 767 -15.42 12.65 -30.26
C LEU A 767 -16.00 12.98 -31.65
N ALA A 768 -15.57 14.13 -32.19
CA ALA A 768 -15.54 14.59 -33.58
C ALA A 768 -16.83 15.09 -34.24
N CYS A 769 -16.87 16.40 -34.56
CA CYS A 769 -16.75 16.97 -35.92
C CYS A 769 -17.04 18.49 -35.93
N GLN A 770 -16.13 19.28 -36.52
CA GLN A 770 -16.38 20.65 -37.04
C GLN A 770 -17.33 20.58 -38.26
N PRO A 771 -18.10 21.64 -38.56
CA PRO A 771 -17.66 22.79 -39.38
C PRO A 771 -18.21 24.13 -38.82
N GLY A 772 -17.86 25.35 -39.21
CA GLY A 772 -17.03 25.92 -40.27
C GLY A 772 -17.19 27.46 -40.19
N GLN A 773 -16.12 28.16 -40.62
CA GLN A 773 -15.99 29.55 -41.12
C GLN A 773 -17.07 30.62 -40.82
N GLU A 774 -16.65 31.77 -40.26
CA GLU A 774 -16.47 33.02 -41.02
C GLU A 774 -15.70 34.09 -40.21
N MET A 775 -14.78 34.77 -40.90
CA MET A 775 -13.98 35.96 -40.56
C MET A 775 -14.62 37.18 -41.28
N PRO A 776 -14.06 38.41 -41.27
CA PRO A 776 -13.47 39.22 -40.20
C PRO A 776 -14.03 40.67 -40.21
N ALA A 777 -13.71 41.51 -39.21
CA ALA A 777 -13.66 42.95 -39.43
C ALA A 777 -12.66 43.66 -38.50
N ASP A 778 -11.73 44.32 -39.17
CA ASP A 778 -10.62 45.14 -38.74
C ASP A 778 -11.09 46.54 -38.28
N ARG A 779 -10.46 47.12 -37.23
CA ARG A 779 -10.03 48.55 -37.19
C ARG A 779 -9.41 48.99 -35.85
N ARG A 780 -8.11 49.26 -35.95
CA ARG A 780 -7.38 50.52 -35.59
C ARG A 780 -7.43 51.11 -34.16
N ARG A 781 -6.22 51.13 -33.58
CA ARG A 781 -5.43 52.27 -33.03
C ARG A 781 -6.08 53.25 -32.02
N GLY A 782 -5.37 53.40 -30.89
CA GLY A 782 -4.74 54.69 -30.56
C GLY A 782 -5.01 55.27 -29.15
N ALA A 783 -3.98 55.16 -28.29
CA ALA A 783 -3.43 56.16 -27.35
C ALA A 783 -4.32 56.84 -26.28
N GLU A 784 -3.96 56.57 -25.00
CA GLU A 784 -3.63 57.49 -23.87
C GLU A 784 -4.38 58.83 -23.63
N PRO A 785 -4.26 59.50 -22.45
CA PRO A 785 -3.75 59.08 -21.12
C PRO A 785 -4.60 59.59 -19.92
N GLY A 786 -4.19 59.22 -18.70
CA GLY A 786 -4.12 60.19 -17.59
C GLY A 786 -5.09 60.07 -16.41
N GLY A 787 -4.53 59.81 -15.23
CA GLY A 787 -4.65 60.79 -14.13
C GLY A 787 -5.63 60.52 -12.99
N ALA A 788 -5.02 60.23 -11.83
CA ALA A 788 -5.38 60.72 -10.49
C ALA A 788 -6.68 60.24 -9.80
N GLY A 789 -6.47 59.43 -8.77
CA GLY A 789 -6.71 59.84 -7.38
C GLY A 789 -8.14 59.86 -6.86
N ARG A 790 -8.46 58.87 -6.02
CA ARG A 790 -8.71 59.07 -4.58
C ARG A 790 -8.72 57.74 -3.84
#